data_AF-I3I9M9-F1
#
_entry.id   AF-I3I9M9-F1
#
_cell.length_a   1.000
_cell.length_b   1.000
_cell.length_c   1.000
_cell.angle_alpha   90.00
_cell.angle_beta   90.00
_cell.angle_gamma   90.00
#
_symmetry.space_group_name_H-M   'P 1'
#
loop_
_entity.id
_entity.type
_entity.pdbx_description
1 polymer ?
#
loop_
_entity_poly.entity_id
_entity_poly.type
_entity_poly.pdbx_seq_one_letter_code
_entity_poly.pdbx_strand_id
1 'polypeptide(L)'
;MEAIADYEENLHANLSALLVKLEGEDESWIIQPEFIGSWTLATKSVDMSCWEQYREQHGNGLIFSSPAEEWAHACGLLAEGDEPQKPKAEFRVMAQCSLDFHVLSSLWMLEVGHLFDAKLTSCAYGNRLRRTQDGKGINQLSLGSFQPYLKPFRDWRDNGIEAMCAALDANKKIVALTADVSSFYHELNPSFMLNPTFLTEVLGLELDKQQYQLHRLFIQALQAWAAATPLEKGLPVGLPASAVVANVALVELDRIVEKQVAPLYYGRYVDDILLVMENGANFRSTAELWEWLFARFDEKLGWADQEKKQIGFQPVYLSDSQIRFANAKNKVFMLTGEPGKTLVDAIAHQIHERASEWRAMPRLPRSASHVGTDLLAATQSDGEAADNLRKADALTMRRAGFAIKLRDFEAYERDLPPEAWRAHRQAFFRAFVQHVLILPQFFDLAVYLPRVIRLATACEDFEALRKMLLALEQLCTQLTQDCELGIKACPPENVRPASELMDRWQKQIYTSVRESISAAFPPRLSKAGKQAWQEHMEDYRPADVEAFLNWYPASKGFQAQQARLFSFDLAHMPFRFIGLPKEMVAQRGIPARKTITHCDTALDLLPEAVLSGCLHLVDWIRLKVLPYGLLFATRPYNLPELFILNKAAYEASGRQAMQAVVLAVRGFKLGDAAPSVDKHGVLQIPDGKSLRRCGVAVSSWKTQIESWTASVMRMPDPDAERYGRLCRLLDGVIAQPQHSRYLVLPELALPAHWFIRIARKLQGRGISLITGIEYLHASKARVRNQVWAALSHDGLGFPSLMIYRQDKQRPALHEEQELQRLAGLELRPDQAWKIPPILQHGDLRFALLICSELTNISHRAALRGKVDALFVPEWNPDTETFNALVESAALDIHAYIVQCNDRQYGDSRIRAPFKESWQRDLLRVKGGITDYCVVGEIDVQALRQFQSSYRSPAKPFKPVPDGFEIDYGRKLLPSGEKE
;
A
#
# COMPACT_ATOMS: atom_id res chain seq x y z
N MET A 1 1.57 -19.66 6.69
CA MET A 1 1.44 -18.86 7.94
C MET A 1 1.72 -19.70 9.17
N GLU A 2 1.21 -20.94 9.25
CA GLU A 2 1.40 -21.78 10.45
C GLU A 2 2.86 -22.11 10.70
N ALA A 3 3.60 -22.49 9.66
CA ALA A 3 5.03 -22.75 9.75
C ALA A 3 5.82 -21.58 10.36
N ILE A 4 5.47 -20.33 10.01
CA ILE A 4 6.12 -19.14 10.57
C ILE A 4 5.84 -19.04 12.07
N ALA A 5 4.58 -19.21 12.48
CA ALA A 5 4.20 -19.20 13.89
C ALA A 5 4.89 -20.34 14.68
N ASP A 6 4.96 -21.55 14.11
CA ASP A 6 5.62 -22.71 14.74
C ASP A 6 7.12 -22.45 14.97
N TYR A 7 7.76 -21.79 14.00
CA TYR A 7 9.17 -21.41 14.10
C TYR A 7 9.40 -20.27 15.08
N GLU A 8 8.55 -19.24 15.06
CA GLU A 8 8.64 -18.09 15.97
C GLU A 8 8.37 -18.49 17.44
N GLU A 9 7.49 -19.46 17.70
CA GLU A 9 7.25 -19.97 19.06
C GLU A 9 8.52 -20.53 19.72
N ASN A 10 9.42 -21.09 18.93
CA ASN A 10 10.69 -21.67 19.38
C ASN A 10 11.89 -20.93 18.80
N LEU A 11 11.74 -19.63 18.49
CA LEU A 11 12.69 -18.85 17.70
C LEU A 11 14.14 -18.95 18.21
N HIS A 12 14.34 -18.74 19.51
CA HIS A 12 15.68 -18.81 20.12
C HIS A 12 16.33 -20.19 19.95
N ALA A 13 15.57 -21.26 20.20
CA ALA A 13 16.09 -22.63 20.08
C ALA A 13 16.41 -22.98 18.63
N ASN A 14 15.54 -22.60 17.69
CA ASN A 14 15.74 -22.82 16.26
C ASN A 14 16.99 -22.07 15.75
N LEU A 15 17.12 -20.79 16.10
CA LEU A 15 18.29 -19.98 15.72
C LEU A 15 19.58 -20.50 16.35
N SER A 16 19.54 -20.93 17.62
CA SER A 16 20.71 -21.52 18.29
C SER A 16 21.14 -22.82 17.62
N ALA A 17 20.19 -23.70 17.26
CA ALA A 17 20.48 -24.93 16.55
C ALA A 17 21.07 -24.68 15.16
N LEU A 18 20.56 -23.68 14.44
CA LEU A 18 21.10 -23.27 13.14
C LEU A 18 22.50 -22.66 13.26
N LEU A 19 22.75 -21.85 14.30
CA LEU A 19 24.08 -21.27 14.55
C LEU A 19 25.13 -22.36 14.78
N VAL A 20 24.82 -23.38 15.60
CA VAL A 20 25.71 -24.53 15.83
C VAL A 20 26.06 -25.25 14.53
N LYS A 21 25.10 -25.39 13.60
CA LYS A 21 25.34 -25.98 12.28
C LYS A 21 26.24 -25.09 11.40
N LEU A 22 26.08 -23.77 11.47
CA LEU A 22 26.89 -22.81 10.70
C LEU A 22 28.34 -22.72 11.18
N GLU A 23 28.56 -22.86 12.48
CA GLU A 23 29.90 -22.83 13.09
C GLU A 23 30.59 -24.21 13.09
N GLY A 24 29.85 -25.28 12.81
CA GLY A 24 30.36 -26.65 12.77
C GLY A 24 31.20 -26.99 11.54
N GLU A 25 32.00 -28.06 11.63
CA GLU A 25 32.79 -28.57 10.50
C GLU A 25 31.96 -29.38 9.50
N ASP A 26 30.85 -29.98 9.94
CA ASP A 26 29.93 -30.73 9.07
C ASP A 26 29.01 -29.77 8.32
N GLU A 27 29.14 -29.75 7.00
CA GLU A 27 28.33 -28.94 6.10
C GLU A 27 27.31 -29.77 5.31
N SER A 28 27.25 -31.09 5.53
CA SER A 28 26.37 -32.00 4.78
C SER A 28 24.88 -31.71 4.97
N TRP A 29 24.51 -31.01 6.05
CA TRP A 29 23.15 -30.56 6.35
C TRP A 29 22.61 -29.55 5.33
N ILE A 30 23.49 -28.80 4.64
CA ILE A 30 23.10 -27.70 3.74
C ILE A 30 22.33 -28.17 2.50
N ILE A 31 22.55 -29.43 2.11
CA ILE A 31 21.93 -30.04 0.93
C ILE A 31 20.75 -30.97 1.30
N GLN A 32 20.46 -31.13 2.59
CA GLN A 32 19.41 -32.05 3.03
C GLN A 32 18.02 -31.48 2.76
N PRO A 33 17.04 -32.30 2.35
CA PRO A 33 15.65 -31.87 2.11
C PRO A 33 15.02 -31.10 3.27
N GLU A 34 15.34 -31.46 4.52
CA GLU A 34 14.84 -30.78 5.71
C GLU A 34 15.29 -29.32 5.80
N PHE A 35 16.50 -29.02 5.29
CA PHE A 35 17.04 -27.66 5.26
C PHE A 35 16.59 -26.90 4.02
N ILE A 36 16.78 -27.44 2.80
CA ILE A 36 16.43 -26.71 1.58
C ILE A 36 14.90 -26.53 1.41
N GLY A 37 14.11 -27.37 2.08
CA GLY A 37 12.66 -27.42 1.96
C GLY A 37 12.21 -28.11 0.68
N SER A 38 11.07 -27.68 0.15
CA SER A 38 10.47 -28.25 -1.05
C SER A 38 10.09 -27.19 -2.08
N TRP A 39 9.24 -27.57 -3.02
CA TRP A 39 8.69 -26.72 -4.07
C TRP A 39 7.19 -26.99 -4.23
N THR A 40 6.49 -26.01 -4.79
CA THR A 40 5.06 -26.07 -5.06
C THR A 40 4.75 -25.50 -6.45
N LEU A 41 3.49 -25.54 -6.85
CA LEU A 41 3.02 -25.07 -8.15
C LEU A 41 2.15 -23.83 -8.00
N ALA A 42 2.38 -22.83 -8.85
CA ALA A 42 1.48 -21.70 -9.05
C ALA A 42 0.88 -21.75 -10.45
N THR A 43 -0.37 -21.31 -10.59
CA THR A 43 -1.04 -21.22 -11.88
C THR A 43 -0.34 -20.21 -12.78
N LYS A 44 -0.19 -20.53 -14.08
CA LYS A 44 0.38 -19.62 -15.06
C LYS A 44 -0.64 -19.16 -16.10
N SER A 45 -1.18 -20.12 -16.84
CA SER A 45 -2.13 -19.91 -17.94
C SER A 45 -2.76 -21.25 -18.30
N VAL A 46 -3.94 -21.19 -18.92
CA VAL A 46 -4.52 -22.32 -19.65
C VAL A 46 -4.45 -21.96 -21.12
N ASP A 47 -3.75 -22.77 -21.90
CA ASP A 47 -3.65 -22.63 -23.35
C ASP A 47 -4.91 -23.19 -24.00
N MET A 48 -5.65 -22.31 -24.69
CA MET A 48 -6.90 -22.61 -25.39
C MET A 48 -6.70 -22.63 -26.91
N SER A 49 -5.46 -22.68 -27.42
CA SER A 49 -5.18 -22.65 -28.86
C SER A 49 -5.91 -23.74 -29.64
N CYS A 50 -6.07 -24.93 -29.06
CA CYS A 50 -6.84 -26.04 -29.66
C CYS A 50 -8.31 -25.66 -29.88
N TRP A 51 -8.91 -24.93 -28.92
CA TRP A 51 -10.28 -24.43 -29.03
C TRP A 51 -10.39 -23.28 -30.03
N GLU A 52 -9.42 -22.36 -30.04
CA GLU A 52 -9.38 -21.24 -30.98
C GLU A 52 -9.32 -21.76 -32.43
N GLN A 53 -8.44 -22.71 -32.71
CA GLN A 53 -8.33 -23.36 -34.02
C GLN A 53 -9.60 -24.11 -34.40
N TYR A 54 -10.20 -24.86 -33.46
CA TYR A 54 -11.48 -25.53 -33.71
C TYR A 54 -12.58 -24.53 -34.07
N ARG A 55 -12.68 -23.41 -33.33
CA ARG A 55 -13.69 -22.36 -33.54
C ARG A 55 -13.49 -21.59 -34.85
N GLU A 56 -12.24 -21.37 -35.29
CA GLU A 56 -11.97 -20.78 -36.61
C GLU A 56 -12.47 -21.66 -37.76
N GLN A 57 -12.38 -22.98 -37.61
CA GLN A 57 -12.74 -23.94 -38.65
C GLN A 57 -14.23 -24.33 -38.63
N HIS A 58 -14.83 -24.44 -37.44
CA HIS A 58 -16.18 -24.99 -37.24
C HIS A 58 -17.15 -24.02 -36.55
N GLY A 59 -16.73 -22.77 -36.29
CA GLY A 59 -17.50 -21.78 -35.56
C GLY A 59 -18.79 -21.38 -36.30
N ASN A 60 -19.90 -21.37 -35.57
CA ASN A 60 -21.22 -20.95 -36.05
C ASN A 60 -21.70 -19.63 -35.44
N GLY A 61 -20.80 -18.88 -34.79
CA GLY A 61 -21.12 -17.61 -34.11
C GLY A 61 -21.80 -17.76 -32.74
N LEU A 62 -21.83 -18.96 -32.14
CA LEU A 62 -22.29 -19.14 -30.76
C LEU A 62 -21.45 -18.33 -29.77
N ILE A 63 -22.15 -17.64 -28.86
CA ILE A 63 -21.57 -16.87 -27.76
C ILE A 63 -22.30 -17.29 -26.48
N PHE A 64 -21.53 -17.72 -25.48
CA PHE A 64 -22.06 -18.12 -24.18
C PHE A 64 -22.00 -16.94 -23.21
N SER A 65 -23.06 -16.78 -22.41
CA SER A 65 -23.05 -15.81 -21.31
C SER A 65 -22.42 -16.38 -20.03
N SER A 66 -22.41 -17.71 -19.90
CA SER A 66 -21.85 -18.45 -18.78
C SER A 66 -20.47 -19.03 -19.15
N PRO A 67 -19.37 -18.59 -18.51
CA PRO A 67 -18.06 -19.16 -18.75
C PRO A 67 -17.97 -20.66 -18.45
N ALA A 68 -18.76 -21.16 -17.49
CA ALA A 68 -18.80 -22.59 -17.16
C ALA A 68 -19.43 -23.42 -18.29
N GLU A 69 -20.50 -22.90 -18.92
CA GLU A 69 -21.13 -23.57 -20.06
C GLU A 69 -20.22 -23.53 -21.29
N GLU A 70 -19.53 -22.40 -21.52
CA GLU A 70 -18.55 -22.28 -22.59
C GLU A 70 -17.40 -23.28 -22.42
N TRP A 71 -16.85 -23.39 -21.21
CA TRP A 71 -15.81 -24.35 -20.90
C TRP A 71 -16.26 -25.80 -21.14
N ALA A 72 -17.42 -26.17 -20.60
CA ALA A 72 -17.96 -27.53 -20.76
C ALA A 72 -18.25 -27.86 -22.23
N HIS A 73 -18.79 -26.89 -22.98
CA HIS A 73 -19.05 -27.05 -24.41
C HIS A 73 -17.75 -27.22 -25.21
N ALA A 74 -16.74 -26.38 -24.94
CA ALA A 74 -15.43 -26.47 -25.58
C ALA A 74 -14.77 -27.83 -25.32
N CYS A 75 -14.74 -28.28 -24.06
CA CYS A 75 -14.14 -29.58 -23.71
C CYS A 75 -14.89 -30.76 -24.31
N GLY A 76 -16.24 -30.70 -24.36
CA GLY A 76 -17.05 -31.74 -25.00
C GLY A 76 -16.72 -31.90 -26.49
N LEU A 77 -16.69 -30.79 -27.24
CA LEU A 77 -16.37 -30.84 -28.67
C LEU A 77 -14.93 -31.28 -28.95
N LEU A 78 -13.96 -30.82 -28.14
CA LEU A 78 -12.56 -31.23 -28.28
C LEU A 78 -12.34 -32.72 -27.96
N ALA A 79 -13.16 -33.30 -27.09
CA ALA A 79 -13.09 -34.72 -26.74
C ALA A 79 -13.77 -35.64 -27.78
N GLU A 80 -14.78 -35.14 -28.51
CA GLU A 80 -15.56 -35.90 -29.51
C GLU A 80 -14.98 -35.84 -30.93
N GLY A 81 -13.96 -35.01 -31.19
CA GLY A 81 -13.34 -34.86 -32.50
C GLY A 81 -12.52 -36.08 -32.97
N ASP A 82 -12.21 -36.14 -34.27
CA ASP A 82 -11.43 -37.22 -34.90
C ASP A 82 -10.05 -37.43 -34.24
N GLU A 83 -9.44 -36.35 -33.73
CA GLU A 83 -8.27 -36.36 -32.87
C GLU A 83 -8.63 -35.68 -31.53
N PRO A 84 -8.88 -36.45 -30.44
CA PRO A 84 -9.23 -35.87 -29.15
C PRO A 84 -8.11 -34.97 -28.61
N GLN A 85 -8.44 -33.70 -28.37
CA GLN A 85 -7.51 -32.71 -27.83
C GLN A 85 -7.97 -32.22 -26.46
N LYS A 86 -7.03 -31.75 -25.65
CA LYS A 86 -7.31 -31.14 -24.35
C LYS A 86 -6.61 -29.79 -24.24
N PRO A 87 -7.26 -28.77 -23.66
CA PRO A 87 -6.57 -27.54 -23.26
C PRO A 87 -5.37 -27.84 -22.35
N LYS A 88 -4.31 -27.05 -22.48
CA LYS A 88 -3.09 -27.26 -21.68
C LYS A 88 -3.04 -26.31 -20.49
N ALA A 89 -3.18 -26.86 -19.28
CA ALA A 89 -3.03 -26.11 -18.03
C ALA A 89 -1.54 -26.05 -17.62
N GLU A 90 -0.95 -24.86 -17.70
CA GLU A 90 0.47 -24.64 -17.41
C GLU A 90 0.67 -24.07 -16.01
N PHE A 91 1.65 -24.61 -15.29
CA PHE A 91 2.07 -24.19 -13.95
C PHE A 91 3.50 -23.65 -13.92
N ARG A 92 3.86 -22.95 -12.84
CA ARG A 92 5.24 -22.55 -12.52
C ARG A 92 5.68 -23.17 -11.22
N VAL A 93 6.93 -23.62 -11.19
CA VAL A 93 7.59 -24.04 -9.94
C VAL A 93 7.84 -22.81 -9.06
N MET A 94 7.42 -22.89 -7.81
CA MET A 94 7.62 -21.89 -6.76
C MET A 94 8.34 -22.55 -5.58
N ALA A 95 9.14 -21.77 -4.86
CA ALA A 95 9.84 -22.26 -3.69
C ALA A 95 8.90 -22.46 -2.49
N GLN A 96 9.11 -23.56 -1.76
CA GLN A 96 8.55 -23.82 -0.44
C GLN A 96 9.70 -24.18 0.51
N CYS A 97 10.63 -23.23 0.67
CA CYS A 97 11.83 -23.40 1.48
C CYS A 97 11.51 -23.58 2.97
N SER A 98 12.41 -24.23 3.71
CA SER A 98 12.35 -24.24 5.17
C SER A 98 12.58 -22.83 5.73
N LEU A 99 12.18 -22.61 6.97
CA LEU A 99 12.42 -21.32 7.63
C LEU A 99 13.90 -21.12 7.98
N ASP A 100 14.66 -22.17 8.25
CA ASP A 100 16.11 -22.07 8.40
C ASP A 100 16.77 -21.59 7.10
N PHE A 101 16.27 -22.00 5.93
CA PHE A 101 16.80 -21.50 4.66
C PHE A 101 16.41 -20.04 4.41
N HIS A 102 15.23 -19.60 4.85
CA HIS A 102 14.86 -18.17 4.84
C HIS A 102 15.73 -17.33 5.80
N VAL A 103 16.08 -17.88 6.97
CA VAL A 103 17.02 -17.24 7.91
C VAL A 103 18.42 -17.15 7.28
N LEU A 104 18.93 -18.23 6.70
CA LEU A 104 20.22 -18.22 6.00
C LEU A 104 20.23 -17.23 4.84
N SER A 105 19.15 -17.17 4.04
CA SER A 105 18.98 -16.18 2.98
C SER A 105 19.07 -14.76 3.52
N SER A 106 18.51 -14.49 4.69
CA SER A 106 18.53 -13.15 5.30
C SER A 106 19.92 -12.81 5.82
N LEU A 107 20.56 -13.75 6.53
CA LEU A 107 21.94 -13.61 7.01
C LEU A 107 22.93 -13.39 5.85
N TRP A 108 22.82 -14.20 4.79
CA TRP A 108 23.65 -14.04 3.60
C TRP A 108 23.49 -12.66 2.96
N MET A 109 22.29 -12.12 2.86
CA MET A 109 22.09 -10.76 2.32
C MET A 109 22.76 -9.69 3.18
N LEU A 110 22.70 -9.82 4.51
CA LEU A 110 23.29 -8.87 5.46
C LEU A 110 24.81 -8.89 5.42
N GLU A 111 25.42 -10.08 5.40
CA GLU A 111 26.87 -10.24 5.50
C GLU A 111 27.59 -10.23 4.15
N VAL A 112 26.97 -10.78 3.10
CA VAL A 112 27.63 -11.06 1.81
C VAL A 112 26.89 -10.41 0.65
N GLY A 113 25.59 -10.67 0.48
CA GLY A 113 24.81 -10.23 -0.67
C GLY A 113 24.80 -8.72 -0.88
N HIS A 114 24.92 -7.92 0.19
CA HIS A 114 25.05 -6.47 0.09
C HIS A 114 26.33 -5.99 -0.61
N LEU A 115 27.41 -6.78 -0.58
CA LEU A 115 28.65 -6.51 -1.29
C LEU A 115 28.45 -6.68 -2.79
N PHE A 116 27.71 -7.71 -3.20
CA PHE A 116 27.32 -7.94 -4.58
C PHE A 116 26.38 -6.85 -5.10
N ASP A 117 25.33 -6.51 -4.33
CA ASP A 117 24.40 -5.41 -4.66
C ASP A 117 25.12 -4.05 -4.80
N ALA A 118 26.22 -3.82 -4.07
CA ALA A 118 27.01 -2.59 -4.17
C ALA A 118 27.73 -2.44 -5.51
N LYS A 119 27.95 -3.54 -6.24
CA LYS A 119 28.63 -3.53 -7.55
C LYS A 119 27.69 -3.18 -8.72
N LEU A 120 26.38 -3.13 -8.46
CA LEU A 120 25.38 -2.67 -9.41
C LEU A 120 25.33 -1.14 -9.47
N THR A 121 25.30 -0.59 -10.69
CA THR A 121 25.19 0.86 -10.92
C THR A 121 23.77 1.37 -10.67
N SER A 122 23.54 2.66 -10.83
CA SER A 122 22.21 3.29 -10.65
C SER A 122 21.21 2.91 -11.74
N CYS A 123 21.64 2.28 -12.85
CA CYS A 123 20.72 1.80 -13.87
C CYS A 123 19.88 0.61 -13.40
N ALA A 124 20.30 -0.12 -12.36
CA ALA A 124 19.55 -1.21 -11.77
C ALA A 124 18.62 -0.69 -10.65
N TYR A 125 17.32 -0.64 -10.94
CA TYR A 125 16.28 -0.09 -10.05
C TYR A 125 15.61 -1.16 -9.18
N GLY A 126 15.40 -2.36 -9.73
CA GLY A 126 14.70 -3.45 -9.06
C GLY A 126 15.57 -4.13 -8.00
N ASN A 127 14.92 -4.71 -6.97
CA ASN A 127 15.55 -5.58 -5.96
C ASN A 127 16.82 -5.03 -5.28
N ARG A 128 16.92 -3.70 -5.13
CA ARG A 128 18.04 -3.06 -4.43
C ARG A 128 17.86 -3.13 -2.92
N LEU A 129 18.94 -3.45 -2.20
CA LEU A 129 18.92 -3.55 -0.75
C LEU A 129 18.81 -2.16 -0.08
N ARG A 130 18.22 -2.12 1.12
CA ARG A 130 18.09 -0.88 1.89
C ARG A 130 19.39 -0.53 2.58
N ARG A 131 19.94 0.61 2.19
CA ARG A 131 21.17 1.15 2.77
C ARG A 131 20.89 2.22 3.84
N THR A 132 21.89 2.48 4.66
CA THR A 132 21.94 3.63 5.58
C THR A 132 21.92 4.94 4.81
N GLN A 133 21.63 6.06 5.48
CA GLN A 133 21.52 7.38 4.84
C GLN A 133 22.81 7.83 4.12
N ASP A 134 23.97 7.40 4.61
CA ASP A 134 25.27 7.66 3.98
C ASP A 134 25.58 6.72 2.80
N GLY A 135 24.70 5.75 2.52
CA GLY A 135 24.83 4.77 1.45
C GLY A 135 25.89 3.69 1.67
N LYS A 136 26.63 3.73 2.78
CA LYS A 136 27.80 2.86 3.00
C LYS A 136 27.43 1.47 3.50
N GLY A 137 26.51 1.38 4.46
CA GLY A 137 26.08 0.12 5.08
C GLY A 137 24.63 -0.26 4.78
N ILE A 138 24.21 -1.43 5.23
CA ILE A 138 22.80 -1.87 5.21
C ILE A 138 22.10 -1.41 6.50
N ASN A 139 20.82 -1.00 6.38
CA ASN A 139 20.01 -0.74 7.56
C ASN A 139 19.45 -2.06 8.13
N GLN A 140 20.17 -2.64 9.10
CA GLN A 140 19.80 -3.89 9.78
C GLN A 140 18.46 -3.84 10.52
N LEU A 141 18.03 -2.65 10.95
CA LEU A 141 16.75 -2.46 11.67
C LEU A 141 15.59 -2.11 10.73
N SER A 142 15.83 -2.04 9.42
CA SER A 142 14.80 -1.63 8.49
C SER A 142 13.70 -2.69 8.32
N LEU A 143 12.46 -2.22 8.16
CA LEU A 143 11.33 -3.09 7.85
C LEU A 143 11.46 -3.64 6.42
N GLY A 144 12.00 -4.86 6.33
CA GLY A 144 12.29 -5.60 5.11
C GLY A 144 13.62 -5.19 4.46
N SER A 145 14.26 -6.14 3.77
CA SER A 145 15.63 -5.99 3.25
C SER A 145 15.73 -5.11 2.00
N PHE A 146 14.66 -5.01 1.20
CA PHE A 146 14.66 -4.33 -0.10
C PHE A 146 13.98 -2.95 -0.08
N GLN A 147 14.42 -2.05 -0.97
CA GLN A 147 13.72 -0.79 -1.21
C GLN A 147 12.26 -1.05 -1.65
N PRO A 148 11.28 -0.25 -1.18
CA PRO A 148 9.89 -0.43 -1.60
C PRO A 148 9.73 -0.29 -3.12
N TYR A 149 9.30 -1.37 -3.76
CA TYR A 149 9.30 -1.55 -5.23
C TYR A 149 8.61 -0.43 -6.04
N LEU A 150 7.56 0.20 -5.48
CA LEU A 150 6.71 1.17 -6.19
C LEU A 150 7.48 2.40 -6.69
N LYS A 151 8.36 2.97 -5.87
CA LYS A 151 9.11 4.18 -6.23
C LYS A 151 10.17 3.86 -7.29
N PRO A 152 11.10 2.90 -7.09
CA PRO A 152 12.09 2.56 -8.10
C PRO A 152 11.47 2.11 -9.43
N PHE A 153 10.37 1.36 -9.41
CA PHE A 153 9.67 0.97 -10.64
C PHE A 153 9.11 2.19 -11.39
N ARG A 154 8.49 3.12 -10.66
CA ARG A 154 7.99 4.36 -11.24
C ARG A 154 9.13 5.20 -11.79
N ASP A 155 10.19 5.40 -11.02
CA ASP A 155 11.32 6.24 -11.41
C ASP A 155 12.06 5.62 -12.63
N TRP A 156 12.21 4.29 -12.70
CA TRP A 156 12.73 3.56 -13.87
C TRP A 156 11.92 3.84 -15.15
N ARG A 157 10.60 3.86 -15.04
CA ARG A 157 9.71 4.06 -16.19
C ARG A 157 9.63 5.55 -16.58
N ASP A 158 9.36 6.40 -15.60
CA ASP A 158 9.06 7.82 -15.79
C ASP A 158 10.32 8.57 -16.27
N ASN A 159 11.51 8.26 -15.74
CA ASN A 159 12.77 8.84 -16.24
C ASN A 159 13.03 8.45 -17.70
N GLY A 160 12.65 7.23 -18.11
CA GLY A 160 12.78 6.80 -19.50
C GLY A 160 11.84 7.55 -20.44
N ILE A 161 10.60 7.83 -20.01
CA ILE A 161 9.64 8.67 -20.75
C ILE A 161 10.16 10.11 -20.83
N GLU A 162 10.63 10.68 -19.71
CA GLU A 162 11.22 12.03 -19.67
C GLU A 162 12.41 12.16 -20.62
N ALA A 163 13.27 11.13 -20.72
CA ALA A 163 14.37 11.10 -21.67
C ALA A 163 13.90 11.09 -23.14
N MET A 164 12.81 10.37 -23.45
CA MET A 164 12.21 10.39 -24.79
C MET A 164 11.66 11.79 -25.12
N CYS A 165 10.91 12.40 -24.21
CA CYS A 165 10.35 13.75 -24.38
C CYS A 165 11.47 14.78 -24.59
N ALA A 166 12.47 14.82 -23.71
CA ALA A 166 13.57 15.77 -23.78
C ALA A 166 14.35 15.65 -25.10
N ALA A 167 14.57 14.42 -25.59
CA ALA A 167 15.27 14.19 -26.85
C ALA A 167 14.44 14.62 -28.07
N LEU A 168 13.13 14.34 -28.07
CA LEU A 168 12.21 14.78 -29.13
C LEU A 168 12.04 16.31 -29.13
N ASP A 169 12.04 16.96 -27.97
CA ASP A 169 12.05 18.43 -27.84
C ASP A 169 13.34 19.05 -28.37
N ALA A 170 14.47 18.36 -28.22
CA ALA A 170 15.73 18.72 -28.85
C ALA A 170 15.79 18.37 -30.36
N ASN A 171 14.65 18.00 -30.97
CA ASN A 171 14.53 17.59 -32.38
C ASN A 171 15.41 16.40 -32.79
N LYS A 172 15.75 15.51 -31.84
CA LYS A 172 16.49 14.28 -32.14
C LYS A 172 15.54 13.19 -32.66
N LYS A 173 16.02 12.37 -33.60
CA LYS A 173 15.38 11.11 -33.94
C LYS A 173 15.81 10.07 -32.91
N ILE A 174 14.87 9.37 -32.30
CA ILE A 174 15.19 8.40 -31.24
C ILE A 174 14.62 7.02 -31.56
N VAL A 175 15.28 6.01 -31.01
CA VAL A 175 14.75 4.65 -30.93
C VAL A 175 14.66 4.25 -29.46
N ALA A 176 13.50 3.73 -29.04
CA ALA A 176 13.27 3.20 -27.71
C ALA A 176 13.00 1.70 -27.79
N LEU A 177 13.68 0.92 -26.94
CA LEU A 177 13.54 -0.53 -26.85
C LEU A 177 13.07 -0.91 -25.44
N THR A 178 12.01 -1.72 -25.38
CA THR A 178 11.60 -2.43 -24.16
C THR A 178 11.79 -3.94 -24.36
N ALA A 179 12.44 -4.62 -23.42
CA ALA A 179 12.71 -6.05 -23.50
C ALA A 179 12.59 -6.72 -22.11
N ASP A 180 12.19 -8.00 -22.07
CA ASP A 180 12.13 -8.83 -20.86
C ASP A 180 12.84 -10.18 -21.05
N VAL A 181 13.43 -10.71 -19.98
CA VAL A 181 14.04 -12.04 -20.01
C VAL A 181 12.98 -13.11 -19.76
N SER A 182 12.89 -14.09 -20.65
CA SER A 182 11.91 -15.15 -20.54
C SER A 182 12.28 -16.17 -19.47
N SER A 183 11.37 -16.37 -18.50
CA SER A 183 11.54 -17.35 -17.42
C SER A 183 12.82 -17.14 -16.60
N PHE A 184 13.22 -15.88 -16.38
CA PHE A 184 14.54 -15.52 -15.86
C PHE A 184 15.00 -16.32 -14.64
N TYR A 185 14.20 -16.34 -13.57
CA TYR A 185 14.55 -17.09 -12.36
C TYR A 185 14.62 -18.60 -12.60
N HIS A 186 13.80 -19.16 -13.49
CA HIS A 186 13.75 -20.60 -13.77
C HIS A 186 14.88 -21.08 -14.69
N GLU A 187 15.60 -20.16 -15.34
CA GLU A 187 16.68 -20.46 -16.29
C GLU A 187 18.08 -19.99 -15.83
N LEU A 188 18.15 -19.29 -14.68
CA LEU A 188 19.39 -18.80 -14.11
C LEU A 188 19.92 -19.76 -13.03
N ASN A 189 21.06 -20.39 -13.28
CA ASN A 189 21.72 -21.24 -12.30
C ASN A 189 22.60 -20.42 -11.36
N PRO A 190 22.67 -20.74 -10.05
CA PRO A 190 23.43 -19.94 -9.07
C PRO A 190 24.95 -20.21 -9.07
N SER A 191 25.43 -21.20 -9.81
CA SER A 191 26.83 -21.66 -9.88
C SER A 191 27.82 -20.55 -10.25
N PHE A 192 27.42 -19.61 -11.10
CA PHE A 192 28.28 -18.49 -11.54
C PHE A 192 28.78 -17.61 -10.38
N MET A 193 28.04 -17.57 -9.26
CA MET A 193 28.44 -16.81 -8.07
C MET A 193 29.73 -17.37 -7.44
N LEU A 194 30.04 -18.65 -7.67
CA LEU A 194 31.28 -19.29 -7.20
C LEU A 194 32.41 -19.24 -8.24
N ASN A 195 32.15 -18.72 -9.44
CA ASN A 195 33.15 -18.67 -10.50
C ASN A 195 34.23 -17.61 -10.16
N PRO A 196 35.53 -17.99 -10.03
CA PRO A 196 36.59 -17.05 -9.70
C PRO A 196 36.74 -15.89 -10.69
N THR A 197 36.51 -16.13 -11.98
CA THR A 197 36.50 -15.10 -13.03
C THR A 197 35.36 -14.11 -12.80
N PHE A 198 34.17 -14.57 -12.42
CA PHE A 198 33.06 -13.67 -12.10
C PHE A 198 33.35 -12.82 -10.85
N LEU A 199 33.83 -13.44 -9.77
CA LEU A 199 34.13 -12.72 -8.52
C LEU A 199 35.28 -11.72 -8.68
N THR A 200 36.38 -12.13 -9.30
CA THR A 200 37.62 -11.35 -9.34
C THR A 200 37.69 -10.43 -10.55
N GLU A 201 37.45 -10.96 -11.76
CA GLU A 201 37.64 -10.20 -13.00
C GLU A 201 36.41 -9.33 -13.32
N VAL A 202 35.21 -9.87 -13.15
CA VAL A 202 33.97 -9.12 -13.42
C VAL A 202 33.64 -8.18 -12.26
N LEU A 203 33.52 -8.68 -11.03
CA LEU A 203 33.07 -7.85 -9.90
C LEU A 203 34.20 -7.12 -9.17
N GLY A 204 35.44 -7.62 -9.24
CA GLY A 204 36.54 -7.14 -8.39
C GLY A 204 36.15 -7.18 -6.92
N LEU A 205 35.57 -8.30 -6.48
CA LEU A 205 35.07 -8.50 -5.12
C LEU A 205 35.99 -9.45 -4.36
N GLU A 206 36.47 -9.00 -3.22
CA GLU A 206 37.23 -9.82 -2.27
C GLU A 206 36.33 -10.11 -1.06
N LEU A 207 36.27 -11.39 -0.68
CA LEU A 207 35.53 -11.86 0.49
C LEU A 207 36.53 -12.35 1.54
N ASP A 208 36.28 -12.04 2.80
CA ASP A 208 37.04 -12.66 3.89
C ASP A 208 36.70 -14.15 4.05
N LYS A 209 37.43 -14.85 4.93
CA LYS A 209 37.26 -16.30 5.13
C LYS A 209 35.84 -16.67 5.56
N GLN A 210 35.24 -15.90 6.47
CA GLN A 210 33.90 -16.18 7.01
C GLN A 210 32.82 -15.86 5.96
N GLN A 211 32.96 -14.72 5.29
CA GLN A 211 32.09 -14.33 4.18
C GLN A 211 32.13 -15.34 3.05
N TYR A 212 33.31 -15.83 2.67
CA TYR A 212 33.45 -16.85 1.63
C TYR A 212 32.80 -18.18 2.03
N GLN A 213 32.96 -18.62 3.28
CA GLN A 213 32.30 -19.83 3.79
C GLN A 213 30.78 -19.69 3.73
N LEU A 214 30.22 -18.61 4.27
CA LEU A 214 28.78 -18.33 4.22
C LEU A 214 28.27 -18.21 2.78
N HIS A 215 29.03 -17.55 1.92
CA HIS A 215 28.72 -17.42 0.50
C HIS A 215 28.62 -18.79 -0.17
N ARG A 216 29.63 -19.64 0.00
CA ARG A 216 29.67 -20.99 -0.57
C ARG A 216 28.52 -21.85 -0.08
N LEU A 217 28.28 -21.90 1.22
CA LEU A 217 27.17 -22.67 1.81
C LEU A 217 25.82 -22.23 1.22
N PHE A 218 25.58 -20.92 1.14
CA PHE A 218 24.33 -20.41 0.59
C PHE A 218 24.15 -20.78 -0.89
N ILE A 219 25.19 -20.65 -1.73
CA ILE A 219 25.09 -21.04 -3.14
C ILE A 219 24.88 -22.55 -3.30
N GLN A 220 25.55 -23.38 -2.48
CA GLN A 220 25.34 -24.84 -2.46
C GLN A 220 23.89 -25.20 -2.10
N ALA A 221 23.27 -24.49 -1.14
CA ALA A 221 21.86 -24.68 -0.81
C ALA A 221 20.94 -24.35 -2.00
N LEU A 222 21.22 -23.28 -2.75
CA LEU A 222 20.46 -22.94 -3.97
C LEU A 222 20.58 -24.04 -5.04
N GLN A 223 21.79 -24.57 -5.26
CA GLN A 223 22.02 -25.66 -6.21
C GLN A 223 21.29 -26.94 -5.79
N ALA A 224 21.35 -27.30 -4.51
CA ALA A 224 20.65 -28.46 -3.97
C ALA A 224 19.13 -28.31 -4.08
N TRP A 225 18.58 -27.12 -3.81
CA TRP A 225 17.17 -26.85 -4.05
C TRP A 225 16.80 -27.02 -5.51
N ALA A 226 17.57 -26.45 -6.45
CA ALA A 226 17.31 -26.54 -7.88
C ALA A 226 17.27 -28.01 -8.35
N ALA A 227 18.25 -28.81 -7.93
CA ALA A 227 18.33 -30.25 -8.22
C ALA A 227 17.16 -31.07 -7.65
N ALA A 228 16.51 -30.60 -6.58
CA ALA A 228 15.33 -31.26 -6.00
C ALA A 228 14.00 -30.90 -6.71
N THR A 229 14.03 -29.98 -7.68
CA THR A 229 12.85 -29.58 -8.45
C THR A 229 12.78 -30.31 -9.80
N PRO A 230 11.60 -30.42 -10.43
CA PRO A 230 11.48 -30.99 -11.78
C PRO A 230 12.22 -30.19 -12.86
N LEU A 231 12.63 -28.95 -12.57
CA LEU A 231 13.43 -28.15 -13.50
C LEU A 231 14.91 -28.55 -13.46
N GLU A 232 15.40 -29.05 -12.32
CA GLU A 232 16.83 -29.35 -12.06
C GLU A 232 17.78 -28.16 -12.26
N LYS A 233 17.21 -26.95 -12.38
CA LYS A 233 17.89 -25.69 -12.68
C LYS A 233 17.08 -24.51 -12.13
N GLY A 234 17.70 -23.33 -12.14
CA GLY A 234 17.04 -22.09 -11.74
C GLY A 234 17.19 -21.73 -10.26
N LEU A 235 16.66 -20.56 -9.91
CA LEU A 235 16.62 -20.01 -8.56
C LEU A 235 15.26 -20.23 -7.88
N PRO A 236 15.24 -20.40 -6.55
CA PRO A 236 13.99 -20.48 -5.78
C PRO A 236 13.22 -19.16 -5.83
N VAL A 237 12.12 -19.14 -6.58
CA VAL A 237 11.18 -18.02 -6.64
C VAL A 237 10.38 -17.96 -5.35
N GLY A 238 10.61 -16.92 -4.54
CA GLY A 238 10.01 -16.74 -3.21
C GLY A 238 11.05 -16.65 -2.09
N LEU A 239 12.30 -17.08 -2.34
CA LEU A 239 13.41 -16.86 -1.43
C LEU A 239 14.00 -15.45 -1.66
N PRO A 240 14.07 -14.57 -0.63
CA PRO A 240 14.49 -13.18 -0.81
C PRO A 240 15.86 -13.01 -1.46
N ALA A 241 16.87 -13.79 -1.07
CA ALA A 241 18.23 -13.66 -1.60
C ALA A 241 18.35 -14.03 -3.08
N SER A 242 17.44 -14.86 -3.63
CA SER A 242 17.38 -15.14 -5.07
C SER A 242 17.25 -13.86 -5.89
N ALA A 243 16.58 -12.85 -5.35
CA ALA A 243 16.43 -11.55 -6.00
C ALA A 243 17.75 -10.82 -6.19
N VAL A 244 18.68 -10.94 -5.23
CA VAL A 244 20.02 -10.34 -5.31
C VAL A 244 20.87 -11.11 -6.31
N VAL A 245 20.87 -12.45 -6.23
CA VAL A 245 21.60 -13.33 -7.16
C VAL A 245 21.17 -13.05 -8.61
N ALA A 246 19.86 -13.01 -8.85
CA ALA A 246 19.30 -12.70 -10.16
C ALA A 246 19.73 -11.31 -10.67
N ASN A 247 19.66 -10.28 -9.82
CA ASN A 247 19.99 -8.92 -10.24
C ASN A 247 21.46 -8.76 -10.64
N VAL A 248 22.35 -9.49 -9.97
CA VAL A 248 23.81 -9.43 -10.14
C VAL A 248 24.29 -10.20 -11.37
N ALA A 249 23.55 -11.23 -11.81
CA ALA A 249 23.87 -11.97 -13.03
C ALA A 249 23.99 -11.08 -14.29
N LEU A 250 23.23 -9.97 -14.31
CA LEU A 250 23.15 -9.04 -15.45
C LEU A 250 24.11 -7.82 -15.32
N VAL A 251 25.02 -7.81 -14.34
CA VAL A 251 25.93 -6.66 -14.11
C VAL A 251 26.80 -6.32 -15.32
N GLU A 252 27.24 -7.33 -16.08
CA GLU A 252 28.08 -7.09 -17.26
C GLU A 252 27.25 -6.56 -18.43
N LEU A 253 26.01 -7.05 -18.59
CA LEU A 253 25.04 -6.51 -19.55
C LEU A 253 24.85 -5.00 -19.29
N ASP A 254 24.62 -4.62 -18.04
CA ASP A 254 24.43 -3.22 -17.64
C ASP A 254 25.65 -2.36 -18.02
N ARG A 255 26.85 -2.82 -17.66
CA ARG A 255 28.11 -2.09 -17.90
C ARG A 255 28.42 -1.95 -19.39
N ILE A 256 28.11 -2.97 -20.20
CA ILE A 256 28.32 -2.90 -21.66
C ILE A 256 27.35 -1.87 -22.25
N VAL A 257 26.08 -1.85 -21.85
CA VAL A 257 25.12 -0.84 -22.33
C VAL A 257 25.56 0.56 -21.92
N GLU A 258 25.91 0.78 -20.65
CA GLU A 258 26.34 2.10 -20.17
C GLU A 258 27.60 2.61 -20.88
N LYS A 259 28.58 1.73 -21.15
CA LYS A 259 29.89 2.13 -21.70
C LYS A 259 29.99 2.08 -23.22
N GLN A 260 29.48 1.04 -23.85
CA GLN A 260 29.66 0.78 -25.29
C GLN A 260 28.48 1.27 -26.12
N VAL A 261 27.25 1.17 -25.60
CA VAL A 261 26.06 1.72 -26.27
C VAL A 261 25.90 3.21 -25.97
N ALA A 262 26.20 3.64 -24.74
CA ALA A 262 26.11 5.02 -24.26
C ALA A 262 24.77 5.70 -24.64
N PRO A 263 23.63 5.13 -24.23
CA PRO A 263 22.32 5.60 -24.63
C PRO A 263 21.93 6.93 -23.95
N LEU A 264 20.87 7.57 -24.46
CA LEU A 264 20.23 8.73 -23.81
C LEU A 264 19.62 8.32 -22.46
N TYR A 265 19.10 7.10 -22.37
CA TYR A 265 18.64 6.50 -21.13
C TYR A 265 18.80 4.98 -21.18
N TYR A 266 19.23 4.39 -20.06
CA TYR A 266 19.18 2.96 -19.81
C TYR A 266 18.76 2.71 -18.37
N GLY A 267 17.78 1.84 -18.21
CA GLY A 267 17.33 1.39 -16.90
C GLY A 267 16.86 -0.05 -16.96
N ARG A 268 17.19 -0.81 -15.92
CA ARG A 268 16.77 -2.18 -15.72
C ARG A 268 16.01 -2.34 -14.41
N TYR A 269 14.81 -2.91 -14.48
CA TYR A 269 14.02 -3.30 -13.33
C TYR A 269 14.00 -4.83 -13.24
N VAL A 270 15.03 -5.39 -12.60
CA VAL A 270 15.30 -6.85 -12.59
C VAL A 270 15.56 -7.36 -14.00
N ASP A 271 14.60 -8.00 -14.67
CA ASP A 271 14.70 -8.50 -16.04
C ASP A 271 14.05 -7.57 -17.08
N ASP A 272 13.25 -6.60 -16.65
CA ASP A 272 12.66 -5.59 -17.53
C ASP A 272 13.71 -4.52 -17.90
N ILE A 273 13.95 -4.34 -19.19
CA ILE A 273 14.91 -3.37 -19.73
C ILE A 273 14.18 -2.28 -20.50
N LEU A 274 14.59 -1.02 -20.27
CA LEU A 274 14.21 0.13 -21.07
C LEU A 274 15.48 0.86 -21.54
N LEU A 275 15.59 1.03 -22.85
CA LEU A 275 16.72 1.66 -23.53
C LEU A 275 16.20 2.75 -24.46
N VAL A 276 16.77 3.95 -24.40
CA VAL A 276 16.45 5.08 -25.31
C VAL A 276 17.75 5.60 -25.89
N MET A 277 17.85 5.64 -27.21
CA MET A 277 19.06 6.10 -27.89
C MET A 277 18.73 6.96 -29.11
N GLU A 278 19.69 7.76 -29.54
CA GLU A 278 19.57 8.52 -30.78
C GLU A 278 19.65 7.58 -31.99
N ASN A 279 18.74 7.71 -32.95
CA ASN A 279 18.72 6.91 -34.17
C ASN A 279 19.70 7.47 -35.22
N GLY A 280 20.98 7.59 -34.86
CA GLY A 280 22.03 8.10 -35.75
C GLY A 280 22.36 7.16 -36.92
N ALA A 281 22.09 5.86 -36.76
CA ALA A 281 22.31 4.84 -37.79
C ALA A 281 21.13 4.67 -38.77
N ASN A 282 20.03 5.41 -38.58
CA ASN A 282 18.80 5.32 -39.38
C ASN A 282 18.23 3.89 -39.50
N PHE A 283 18.08 3.20 -38.36
CA PHE A 283 17.49 1.85 -38.29
C PHE A 283 16.12 1.80 -38.96
N ARG A 284 15.88 0.76 -39.77
CA ARG A 284 14.62 0.50 -40.48
C ARG A 284 13.90 -0.77 -40.01
N SER A 285 14.56 -1.60 -39.22
CA SER A 285 13.99 -2.83 -38.67
C SER A 285 14.49 -3.13 -37.26
N THR A 286 13.77 -3.99 -36.54
CA THR A 286 14.20 -4.52 -35.23
C THR A 286 15.47 -5.36 -35.36
N ALA A 287 15.60 -6.11 -36.45
CA ALA A 287 16.80 -6.91 -36.73
C ALA A 287 18.05 -6.02 -36.86
N GLU A 288 17.98 -4.92 -37.63
CA GLU A 288 19.10 -3.98 -37.76
C GLU A 288 19.54 -3.37 -36.42
N LEU A 289 18.59 -3.04 -35.55
CA LEU A 289 18.89 -2.55 -34.21
C LEU A 289 19.64 -3.61 -33.38
N TRP A 290 19.17 -4.87 -33.40
CA TRP A 290 19.81 -5.95 -32.65
C TRP A 290 21.20 -6.29 -33.17
N GLU A 291 21.40 -6.38 -34.49
CA GLU A 291 22.73 -6.59 -35.08
C GLU A 291 23.70 -5.44 -34.71
N TRP A 292 23.21 -4.20 -34.69
CA TRP A 292 24.00 -3.05 -34.24
C TRP A 292 24.35 -3.12 -32.76
N LEU A 293 23.44 -3.65 -31.92
CA LEU A 293 23.74 -3.92 -30.51
C LEU A 293 24.79 -5.02 -30.40
N PHE A 294 24.62 -6.17 -31.04
CA PHE A 294 25.53 -7.32 -30.97
C PHE A 294 26.99 -6.95 -31.24
N ALA A 295 27.23 -6.08 -32.22
CA ALA A 295 28.57 -5.58 -32.54
C ALA A 295 29.30 -4.87 -31.37
N ARG A 296 28.59 -4.52 -30.29
CA ARG A 296 29.12 -3.86 -29.08
C ARG A 296 29.23 -4.77 -27.86
N PHE A 297 28.71 -5.99 -27.95
CA PHE A 297 28.67 -6.94 -26.82
C PHE A 297 29.79 -7.98 -26.84
N ASP A 298 30.76 -7.88 -27.76
CA ASP A 298 31.93 -8.76 -27.80
C ASP A 298 31.53 -10.25 -27.74
N GLU A 299 30.62 -10.65 -28.63
CA GLU A 299 30.02 -11.99 -28.74
C GLU A 299 29.16 -12.45 -27.56
N LYS A 300 29.04 -11.67 -26.47
CA LYS A 300 28.21 -12.02 -25.30
C LYS A 300 26.71 -11.87 -25.54
N LEU A 301 26.29 -11.19 -26.61
CA LEU A 301 24.89 -11.01 -26.99
C LEU A 301 24.73 -11.34 -28.48
N GLY A 302 23.79 -12.22 -28.80
CA GLY A 302 23.55 -12.64 -30.19
C GLY A 302 22.22 -13.37 -30.38
N TRP A 303 21.95 -13.82 -31.61
CA TRP A 303 20.79 -14.68 -31.89
C TRP A 303 20.97 -16.06 -31.24
N ALA A 304 19.97 -16.50 -30.47
CA ALA A 304 19.98 -17.80 -29.81
C ALA A 304 19.39 -18.93 -30.69
N ASP A 305 18.73 -18.57 -31.78
CA ASP A 305 18.07 -19.49 -32.71
C ASP A 305 18.29 -19.08 -34.18
N GLN A 306 18.26 -20.06 -35.08
CA GLN A 306 18.44 -19.84 -36.52
C GLN A 306 17.29 -19.02 -37.13
N GLU A 307 16.10 -19.05 -36.52
CA GLU A 307 14.91 -18.31 -36.96
C GLU A 307 14.90 -16.84 -36.49
N LYS A 308 15.94 -16.38 -35.76
CA LYS A 308 16.06 -15.02 -35.21
C LYS A 308 14.85 -14.58 -34.35
N LYS A 309 14.25 -15.52 -33.60
CA LYS A 309 13.13 -15.25 -32.69
C LYS A 309 13.58 -15.02 -31.25
N GLN A 310 14.80 -15.38 -30.88
CA GLN A 310 15.34 -15.25 -29.53
C GLN A 310 16.74 -14.65 -29.53
N ILE A 311 16.99 -13.77 -28.56
CA ILE A 311 18.30 -13.17 -28.34
C ILE A 311 18.88 -13.74 -27.05
N GLY A 312 20.09 -14.27 -27.11
CA GLY A 312 20.80 -14.86 -25.97
C GLY A 312 21.85 -13.91 -25.41
N PHE A 313 21.87 -13.75 -24.10
CA PHE A 313 23.00 -13.16 -23.36
C PHE A 313 23.81 -14.30 -22.71
N GLN A 314 25.03 -14.53 -23.19
CA GLN A 314 25.86 -15.71 -22.86
C GLN A 314 27.32 -15.32 -22.55
N PRO A 315 27.58 -14.54 -21.48
CA PRO A 315 28.94 -14.40 -21.00
C PRO A 315 29.46 -15.75 -20.47
N VAL A 316 30.78 -15.94 -20.48
CA VAL A 316 31.44 -17.21 -20.09
C VAL A 316 30.99 -17.73 -18.72
N TYR A 317 30.76 -16.84 -17.76
CA TYR A 317 30.34 -17.23 -16.41
C TYR A 317 28.89 -17.73 -16.31
N LEU A 318 28.04 -17.49 -17.32
CA LEU A 318 26.64 -17.98 -17.38
C LEU A 318 26.47 -19.14 -18.36
N SER A 319 27.53 -19.92 -18.64
CA SER A 319 27.51 -20.98 -19.66
C SER A 319 26.47 -22.08 -19.41
N ASP A 320 26.06 -22.29 -18.16
CA ASP A 320 25.04 -23.27 -17.76
C ASP A 320 23.64 -22.65 -17.60
N SER A 321 23.47 -21.36 -17.87
CA SER A 321 22.23 -20.62 -17.71
C SER A 321 21.67 -20.15 -19.06
N GLN A 322 20.35 -19.95 -19.15
CA GLN A 322 19.71 -19.52 -20.40
C GLN A 322 19.04 -18.15 -20.28
N ILE A 323 19.80 -17.08 -20.51
CA ILE A 323 19.27 -15.73 -20.50
C ILE A 323 18.79 -15.36 -21.90
N ARG A 324 17.48 -15.52 -22.14
CA ARG A 324 16.87 -15.31 -23.45
C ARG A 324 15.83 -14.19 -23.45
N PHE A 325 15.96 -13.26 -24.38
CA PHE A 325 14.94 -12.26 -24.69
C PHE A 325 14.08 -12.76 -25.85
N ALA A 326 12.76 -12.87 -25.65
CA ALA A 326 11.84 -13.31 -26.68
C ALA A 326 11.50 -12.13 -27.62
N ASN A 327 11.86 -12.23 -28.89
CA ASN A 327 11.69 -11.13 -29.84
C ASN A 327 10.21 -10.73 -30.03
N ALA A 328 9.28 -11.67 -29.87
CA ALA A 328 7.84 -11.40 -29.90
C ALA A 328 7.34 -10.51 -28.75
N LYS A 329 8.08 -10.45 -27.63
CA LYS A 329 7.76 -9.59 -26.49
C LYS A 329 8.50 -8.26 -26.53
N ASN A 330 9.68 -8.24 -27.15
CA ASN A 330 10.46 -7.04 -27.33
C ASN A 330 9.70 -6.03 -28.21
N LYS A 331 9.74 -4.75 -27.85
CA LYS A 331 9.13 -3.68 -28.64
C LYS A 331 10.14 -2.60 -28.93
N VAL A 332 10.13 -2.15 -30.18
CA VAL A 332 11.00 -1.09 -30.66
C VAL A 332 10.13 0.04 -31.20
N PHE A 333 10.35 1.24 -30.69
CA PHE A 333 9.64 2.45 -31.10
C PHE A 333 10.62 3.37 -31.83
N MET A 334 10.31 3.68 -33.09
CA MET A 334 11.03 4.68 -33.88
C MET A 334 10.28 6.00 -33.78
N LEU A 335 10.85 6.98 -33.08
CA LEU A 335 10.15 8.23 -32.75
C LEU A 335 10.88 9.43 -33.36
N THR A 336 10.12 10.31 -34.00
CA THR A 336 10.64 11.51 -34.67
C THR A 336 9.59 12.60 -34.72
N GLY A 337 10.01 13.85 -34.50
CA GLY A 337 9.17 15.03 -34.63
C GLY A 337 7.90 14.98 -33.79
N GLU A 338 6.88 15.72 -34.23
CA GLU A 338 5.61 15.86 -33.53
C GLU A 338 4.84 14.54 -33.35
N PRO A 339 4.73 13.64 -34.35
CA PRO A 339 4.04 12.37 -34.16
C PRO A 339 4.69 11.51 -33.07
N GLY A 340 6.02 11.56 -32.95
CA GLY A 340 6.76 10.89 -31.88
C GLY A 340 6.38 11.45 -30.50
N LYS A 341 6.26 12.77 -30.37
CA LYS A 341 5.84 13.43 -29.11
C LYS A 341 4.42 13.03 -28.74
N THR A 342 3.48 13.10 -29.68
CA THR A 342 2.08 12.71 -29.43
C THR A 342 1.97 11.26 -28.96
N LEU A 343 2.76 10.33 -29.52
CA LEU A 343 2.76 8.94 -29.09
C LEU A 343 3.29 8.81 -27.65
N VAL A 344 4.39 9.47 -27.31
CA VAL A 344 4.96 9.43 -25.94
C VAL A 344 4.00 10.06 -24.92
N ASP A 345 3.36 11.17 -25.27
CA ASP A 345 2.38 11.84 -24.42
C ASP A 345 1.14 10.96 -24.20
N ALA A 346 0.66 10.24 -25.22
CA ALA A 346 -0.44 9.28 -25.08
C ALA A 346 -0.09 8.14 -24.09
N ILE A 347 1.14 7.62 -24.16
CA ILE A 347 1.63 6.60 -23.23
C ILE A 347 1.66 7.15 -21.80
N ALA A 348 2.25 8.33 -21.62
CA ALA A 348 2.37 9.00 -20.32
C ALA A 348 0.98 9.25 -19.72
N HIS A 349 0.04 9.73 -20.54
CA HIS A 349 -1.34 9.99 -20.14
C HIS A 349 -2.03 8.73 -19.61
N GLN A 350 -2.03 7.63 -20.36
CA GLN A 350 -2.63 6.36 -19.93
C GLN A 350 -1.99 5.80 -18.65
N ILE A 351 -0.68 5.98 -18.47
CA ILE A 351 0.01 5.58 -17.24
C ILE A 351 -0.48 6.42 -16.05
N HIS A 352 -0.60 7.74 -16.23
CA HIS A 352 -1.05 8.65 -15.20
C HIS A 352 -2.51 8.42 -14.82
N GLU A 353 -3.39 8.08 -15.76
CA GLU A 353 -4.78 7.72 -15.49
C GLU A 353 -4.87 6.47 -14.59
N ARG A 354 -4.19 5.37 -14.96
CA ARG A 354 -4.17 4.14 -14.15
C ARG A 354 -3.61 4.37 -12.75
N ALA A 355 -2.49 5.10 -12.67
CA ALA A 355 -1.92 5.46 -11.37
C ALA A 355 -2.91 6.28 -10.54
N SER A 356 -3.77 7.07 -11.19
CA SER A 356 -4.81 7.86 -10.53
C SER A 356 -5.99 6.99 -10.05
N GLU A 357 -6.39 5.94 -10.78
CA GLU A 357 -7.38 4.96 -10.30
C GLU A 357 -6.91 4.25 -9.01
N TRP A 358 -5.63 3.87 -8.94
CA TRP A 358 -5.05 3.32 -7.72
C TRP A 358 -5.02 4.35 -6.56
N ARG A 359 -4.95 5.64 -6.88
CA ARG A 359 -4.99 6.74 -5.92
C ARG A 359 -6.40 7.23 -5.59
N ALA A 360 -7.44 6.76 -6.26
CA ALA A 360 -8.82 7.08 -5.87
C ALA A 360 -9.15 6.48 -4.50
N MET A 361 -10.13 7.06 -3.83
CA MET A 361 -10.78 6.51 -2.66
C MET A 361 -11.57 5.25 -3.03
N PRO A 362 -11.75 4.30 -2.09
CA PRO A 362 -12.53 3.10 -2.34
C PRO A 362 -13.97 3.41 -2.74
N ARG A 363 -14.46 2.79 -3.83
CA ARG A 363 -15.81 3.08 -4.32
C ARG A 363 -16.52 1.82 -4.81
N LEU A 364 -17.63 1.50 -4.15
CA LEU A 364 -18.60 0.53 -4.65
C LEU A 364 -19.60 1.18 -5.62
N PRO A 365 -20.18 0.41 -6.56
CA PRO A 365 -21.26 0.90 -7.40
C PRO A 365 -22.47 1.30 -6.56
N ARG A 366 -23.31 2.22 -7.05
CA ARG A 366 -24.51 2.69 -6.31
C ARG A 366 -25.55 1.58 -6.09
N SER A 367 -25.56 0.57 -6.94
CA SER A 367 -26.45 -0.58 -6.83
C SER A 367 -25.63 -1.86 -6.80
N ALA A 368 -26.00 -2.78 -5.92
CA ALA A 368 -25.43 -4.12 -5.85
C ALA A 368 -25.62 -4.90 -7.17
N SER A 369 -26.63 -4.58 -7.98
CA SER A 369 -26.86 -5.22 -9.28
C SER A 369 -25.73 -4.97 -10.28
N HIS A 370 -25.03 -3.83 -10.19
CA HIS A 370 -23.93 -3.50 -11.09
C HIS A 370 -22.59 -4.10 -10.68
N VAL A 371 -22.50 -4.73 -9.50
CA VAL A 371 -21.25 -5.35 -9.03
C VAL A 371 -20.77 -6.44 -10.00
N GLY A 372 -21.69 -7.27 -10.52
CA GLY A 372 -21.36 -8.28 -11.51
C GLY A 372 -20.83 -7.67 -12.80
N THR A 373 -21.50 -6.63 -13.31
CA THR A 373 -21.09 -5.90 -14.52
C THR A 373 -19.72 -5.24 -14.35
N ASP A 374 -19.46 -4.59 -13.22
CA ASP A 374 -18.16 -3.98 -12.89
C ASP A 374 -17.04 -5.02 -12.82
N LEU A 375 -17.34 -6.21 -12.27
CA LEU A 375 -16.38 -7.31 -12.19
C LEU A 375 -16.10 -7.91 -13.56
N LEU A 376 -17.15 -8.11 -14.37
CA LEU A 376 -17.04 -8.57 -15.75
C LEU A 376 -16.23 -7.59 -16.59
N ALA A 377 -16.53 -6.30 -16.55
CA ALA A 377 -15.73 -5.29 -17.25
C ALA A 377 -14.26 -5.25 -16.80
N ALA A 378 -13.99 -5.54 -15.53
CA ALA A 378 -12.62 -5.62 -15.01
C ALA A 378 -11.90 -6.93 -15.41
N THR A 379 -12.62 -7.95 -15.85
CA THR A 379 -12.10 -9.30 -16.16
C THR A 379 -12.23 -9.70 -17.63
N GLN A 380 -13.09 -9.04 -18.41
CA GLN A 380 -13.28 -9.21 -19.85
C GLN A 380 -12.78 -7.94 -20.54
N SER A 381 -11.57 -7.98 -21.07
CA SER A 381 -10.95 -6.85 -21.76
C SER A 381 -10.98 -7.07 -23.28
N ASP A 382 -12.14 -7.45 -23.83
CA ASP A 382 -12.33 -7.68 -25.27
C ASP A 382 -12.98 -6.47 -25.97
N GLY A 383 -12.81 -5.28 -25.41
CA GLY A 383 -13.22 -4.03 -26.06
C GLY A 383 -12.09 -3.43 -26.88
N GLU A 384 -12.36 -3.14 -28.16
CA GLU A 384 -11.54 -2.35 -29.10
C GLU A 384 -11.30 -0.89 -28.62
N ALA A 385 -10.69 -0.72 -27.44
CA ALA A 385 -10.11 0.55 -27.06
C ALA A 385 -8.70 0.62 -27.65
N ALA A 386 -8.56 1.45 -28.68
CA ALA A 386 -7.31 1.81 -29.34
C ALA A 386 -6.17 2.07 -28.32
N ASP A 387 -5.03 1.39 -28.47
CA ASP A 387 -3.76 2.04 -28.85
C ASP A 387 -2.57 1.06 -28.93
N ASN A 388 -1.75 1.26 -29.95
CA ASN A 388 -0.72 0.35 -30.47
C ASN A 388 0.48 0.07 -29.54
N LEU A 389 0.47 0.52 -28.29
CA LEU A 389 1.52 0.20 -27.31
C LEU A 389 1.25 -1.01 -26.44
N ARG A 390 -0.02 -1.47 -26.34
CA ARG A 390 -0.44 -2.36 -25.24
C ARG A 390 -1.26 -3.60 -25.61
N LYS A 391 -1.21 -4.09 -26.84
CA LYS A 391 -1.67 -5.47 -27.13
C LYS A 391 -0.93 -6.57 -26.32
N ALA A 392 0.11 -6.24 -25.55
CA ALA A 392 0.97 -7.20 -24.86
C ALA A 392 0.79 -7.27 -23.32
N ASP A 393 -0.43 -7.13 -22.78
CA ASP A 393 -0.82 -7.88 -21.56
C ASP A 393 -2.27 -7.52 -21.15
N ALA A 394 -3.25 -8.05 -21.89
CA ALA A 394 -4.63 -8.09 -21.42
C ALA A 394 -4.71 -8.70 -20.01
N LEU A 395 -3.89 -9.71 -19.71
CA LEU A 395 -3.75 -10.33 -18.40
C LEU A 395 -3.37 -9.36 -17.29
N THR A 396 -2.33 -8.54 -17.49
CA THR A 396 -1.88 -7.56 -16.48
C THR A 396 -2.96 -6.52 -16.23
N MET A 397 -3.71 -6.12 -17.27
CA MET A 397 -4.87 -5.23 -17.13
C MET A 397 -6.01 -5.87 -16.33
N ARG A 398 -6.40 -7.11 -16.66
CA ARG A 398 -7.42 -7.88 -15.94
C ARG A 398 -7.07 -8.02 -14.46
N ARG A 399 -5.82 -8.41 -14.15
CA ARG A 399 -5.32 -8.55 -12.78
C ARG A 399 -5.38 -7.23 -12.02
N ALA A 400 -4.97 -6.13 -12.64
CA ALA A 400 -5.00 -4.81 -12.02
C ALA A 400 -6.45 -4.34 -11.76
N GLY A 401 -7.33 -4.49 -12.75
CA GLY A 401 -8.75 -4.15 -12.62
C GLY A 401 -9.43 -4.92 -11.48
N PHE A 402 -9.27 -6.24 -11.44
CA PHE A 402 -9.79 -7.07 -10.35
C PHE A 402 -9.21 -6.68 -8.99
N ALA A 403 -7.90 -6.43 -8.91
CA ALA A 403 -7.25 -6.04 -7.66
C ALA A 403 -7.78 -4.72 -7.09
N ILE A 404 -8.05 -3.72 -7.95
CA ILE A 404 -8.67 -2.45 -7.57
C ILE A 404 -10.06 -2.70 -6.99
N LYS A 405 -10.89 -3.50 -7.69
CA LYS A 405 -12.24 -3.81 -7.23
C LYS A 405 -12.19 -4.52 -5.87
N LEU A 406 -11.40 -5.59 -5.72
CA LEU A 406 -11.27 -6.32 -4.45
C LEU A 406 -10.76 -5.43 -3.30
N ARG A 407 -9.77 -4.56 -3.55
CA ARG A 407 -9.28 -3.57 -2.57
C ARG A 407 -10.40 -2.68 -2.05
N ASP A 408 -11.36 -2.32 -2.90
CA ASP A 408 -12.47 -1.46 -2.50
C ASP A 408 -13.44 -2.20 -1.57
N PHE A 409 -13.74 -3.48 -1.83
CA PHE A 409 -14.53 -4.31 -0.90
C PHE A 409 -13.79 -4.54 0.44
N GLU A 410 -12.47 -4.77 0.42
CA GLU A 410 -11.66 -4.88 1.65
C GLU A 410 -11.63 -3.58 2.46
N ALA A 411 -11.68 -2.42 1.80
CA ALA A 411 -11.81 -1.16 2.52
C ALA A 411 -13.17 -1.06 3.22
N TYR A 412 -14.26 -1.39 2.53
CA TYR A 412 -15.59 -1.39 3.14
C TYR A 412 -15.70 -2.37 4.31
N GLU A 413 -15.06 -3.55 4.22
CA GLU A 413 -14.96 -4.50 5.34
C GLU A 413 -14.33 -3.89 6.59
N ARG A 414 -13.24 -3.15 6.41
CA ARG A 414 -12.50 -2.52 7.51
C ARG A 414 -13.26 -1.35 8.13
N ASP A 415 -14.00 -0.61 7.31
CA ASP A 415 -14.58 0.70 7.68
C ASP A 415 -16.03 0.67 8.11
N LEU A 416 -16.76 -0.34 7.68
CA LEU A 416 -18.20 -0.44 7.88
C LEU A 416 -18.57 -1.75 8.55
N PRO A 417 -19.63 -1.77 9.38
CA PRO A 417 -20.20 -3.01 9.84
C PRO A 417 -20.70 -3.84 8.63
N PRO A 418 -20.65 -5.18 8.68
CA PRO A 418 -21.00 -6.00 7.52
C PRO A 418 -22.40 -5.67 7.01
N GLU A 419 -23.40 -5.58 7.88
CA GLU A 419 -24.78 -5.36 7.46
C GLU A 419 -24.99 -4.12 6.56
N ALA A 420 -24.18 -3.06 6.72
CA ALA A 420 -24.32 -1.83 5.94
C ALA A 420 -24.06 -1.99 4.42
N TRP A 421 -23.35 -3.04 4.00
CA TRP A 421 -22.96 -3.25 2.59
C TRP A 421 -23.16 -4.69 2.12
N ARG A 422 -24.04 -5.44 2.79
CA ARG A 422 -24.32 -6.86 2.53
C ARG A 422 -24.71 -7.18 1.10
N ALA A 423 -25.62 -6.42 0.52
CA ALA A 423 -26.07 -6.66 -0.85
C ALA A 423 -24.90 -6.61 -1.86
N HIS A 424 -24.00 -5.63 -1.69
CA HIS A 424 -22.84 -5.45 -2.57
C HIS A 424 -21.86 -6.61 -2.46
N ARG A 425 -21.47 -7.02 -1.24
CA ARG A 425 -20.50 -8.11 -1.08
C ARG A 425 -21.04 -9.47 -1.50
N GLN A 426 -22.34 -9.73 -1.26
CA GLN A 426 -22.96 -10.97 -1.72
C GLN A 426 -23.02 -11.03 -3.25
N ALA A 427 -23.29 -9.90 -3.92
CA ALA A 427 -23.19 -9.80 -5.38
C ALA A 427 -21.76 -10.04 -5.88
N PHE A 428 -20.75 -9.52 -5.18
CA PHE A 428 -19.34 -9.78 -5.48
C PHE A 428 -18.98 -11.26 -5.35
N PHE A 429 -19.36 -11.93 -4.26
CA PHE A 429 -19.06 -13.35 -4.08
C PHE A 429 -19.74 -14.22 -5.15
N ARG A 430 -20.99 -13.92 -5.51
CA ARG A 430 -21.67 -14.61 -6.62
C ARG A 430 -20.92 -14.43 -7.93
N ALA A 431 -20.57 -13.21 -8.29
CA ALA A 431 -19.83 -12.91 -9.51
C ALA A 431 -18.43 -13.53 -9.51
N PHE A 432 -17.76 -13.61 -8.37
CA PHE A 432 -16.47 -14.29 -8.23
C PHE A 432 -16.60 -15.79 -8.51
N VAL A 433 -17.61 -16.45 -7.96
CA VAL A 433 -17.88 -17.88 -8.26
C VAL A 433 -18.22 -18.08 -9.74
N GLN A 434 -19.08 -17.21 -10.30
CA GLN A 434 -19.62 -17.36 -11.66
C GLN A 434 -18.69 -16.93 -12.80
N HIS A 435 -17.63 -16.16 -12.51
CA HIS A 435 -16.77 -15.60 -13.57
C HIS A 435 -15.27 -15.72 -13.29
N VAL A 436 -14.87 -16.07 -12.06
CA VAL A 436 -13.45 -16.16 -11.67
C VAL A 436 -13.06 -17.55 -11.20
N LEU A 437 -13.88 -18.25 -10.41
CA LEU A 437 -13.65 -19.65 -10.02
C LEU A 437 -14.05 -20.65 -11.12
N ILE A 438 -13.71 -20.33 -12.37
CA ILE A 438 -13.99 -21.14 -13.58
C ILE A 438 -12.76 -21.06 -14.50
N LEU A 439 -12.51 -22.10 -15.28
CA LEU A 439 -11.43 -22.12 -16.28
C LEU A 439 -11.86 -21.42 -17.59
N PRO A 440 -10.93 -20.74 -18.27
CA PRO A 440 -9.52 -20.55 -17.92
C PRO A 440 -9.27 -19.40 -16.92
N GLN A 441 -10.28 -18.58 -16.60
CA GLN A 441 -10.13 -17.30 -15.87
C GLN A 441 -9.49 -17.46 -14.48
N PHE A 442 -9.70 -18.58 -13.81
CA PHE A 442 -9.10 -18.83 -12.49
C PHE A 442 -7.57 -18.77 -12.52
N PHE A 443 -6.92 -19.28 -13.55
CA PHE A 443 -5.44 -19.31 -13.61
C PHE A 443 -4.86 -17.89 -13.59
N ASP A 444 -5.57 -16.94 -14.21
CA ASP A 444 -5.20 -15.54 -14.24
C ASP A 444 -5.34 -14.88 -12.87
N LEU A 445 -6.35 -15.27 -12.07
CA LEU A 445 -6.76 -14.57 -10.85
C LEU A 445 -6.58 -15.37 -9.56
N ALA A 446 -6.02 -16.58 -9.61
CA ALA A 446 -5.86 -17.50 -8.47
C ALA A 446 -5.14 -16.85 -7.27
N VAL A 447 -4.20 -15.94 -7.52
CA VAL A 447 -3.47 -15.18 -6.49
C VAL A 447 -4.40 -14.40 -5.54
N TYR A 448 -5.62 -14.08 -5.97
CA TYR A 448 -6.58 -13.33 -5.17
C TYR A 448 -7.55 -14.19 -4.36
N LEU A 449 -7.60 -15.50 -4.58
CA LEU A 449 -8.46 -16.43 -3.83
C LEU A 449 -8.30 -16.30 -2.30
N PRO A 450 -7.07 -16.25 -1.73
CA PRO A 450 -6.89 -16.12 -0.28
C PRO A 450 -7.54 -14.85 0.29
N ARG A 451 -7.49 -13.74 -0.46
CA ARG A 451 -8.06 -12.45 -0.04
C ARG A 451 -9.59 -12.48 -0.05
N VAL A 452 -10.21 -13.10 -1.07
CA VAL A 452 -11.67 -13.26 -1.14
C VAL A 452 -12.20 -14.17 -0.03
N ILE A 453 -11.49 -15.26 0.28
CA ILE A 453 -11.84 -16.16 1.39
C ILE A 453 -11.77 -15.43 2.74
N ARG A 454 -10.72 -14.65 2.98
CA ARG A 454 -10.60 -13.83 4.20
C ARG A 454 -11.75 -12.83 4.31
N LEU A 455 -12.09 -12.17 3.21
CA LEU A 455 -13.20 -11.21 3.16
C LEU A 455 -14.54 -11.85 3.54
N ALA A 456 -14.86 -13.02 2.97
CA ALA A 456 -16.09 -13.75 3.29
C ALA A 456 -16.11 -14.25 4.74
N THR A 457 -14.97 -14.77 5.21
CA THR A 457 -14.83 -15.29 6.57
C THR A 457 -14.94 -14.18 7.63
N ALA A 458 -14.27 -13.05 7.43
CA ALA A 458 -14.31 -11.91 8.34
C ALA A 458 -15.71 -11.28 8.45
N CYS A 459 -16.51 -11.39 7.40
CA CYS A 459 -17.90 -10.92 7.35
C CYS A 459 -18.95 -11.98 7.79
N GLU A 460 -18.53 -13.19 8.16
CA GLU A 460 -19.41 -14.31 8.53
C GLU A 460 -20.34 -14.79 7.39
N ASP A 461 -19.98 -14.57 6.11
CA ASP A 461 -20.77 -15.03 4.95
C ASP A 461 -20.47 -16.51 4.61
N PHE A 462 -20.76 -17.40 5.54
CA PHE A 462 -20.40 -18.82 5.45
C PHE A 462 -21.08 -19.58 4.30
N GLU A 463 -22.27 -19.17 3.89
CA GLU A 463 -22.93 -19.72 2.69
C GLU A 463 -22.11 -19.43 1.42
N ALA A 464 -21.65 -18.19 1.26
CA ALA A 464 -20.82 -17.79 0.12
C ALA A 464 -19.45 -18.49 0.17
N LEU A 465 -18.88 -18.63 1.37
CA LEU A 465 -17.66 -19.40 1.57
C LEU A 465 -17.84 -20.86 1.13
N ARG A 466 -18.92 -21.54 1.54
CA ARG A 466 -19.21 -22.92 1.11
C ARG A 466 -19.31 -23.03 -0.42
N LYS A 467 -20.00 -22.08 -1.08
CA LYS A 467 -20.10 -22.06 -2.55
C LYS A 467 -18.73 -21.91 -3.23
N MET A 468 -17.83 -21.08 -2.68
CA MET A 468 -16.47 -20.94 -3.19
C MET A 468 -15.65 -22.23 -3.05
N LEU A 469 -15.80 -22.94 -1.92
CA LEU A 469 -15.11 -24.20 -1.68
C LEU A 469 -15.58 -25.31 -2.62
N LEU A 470 -16.90 -25.42 -2.84
CA LEU A 470 -17.46 -26.38 -3.80
C LEU A 470 -17.05 -26.06 -5.25
N ALA A 471 -17.01 -24.78 -5.63
CA ALA A 471 -16.53 -24.39 -6.95
C ALA A 471 -15.04 -24.71 -7.14
N LEU A 472 -14.23 -24.57 -6.09
CA LEU A 472 -12.81 -24.95 -6.12
C LEU A 472 -12.64 -26.47 -6.29
N GLU A 473 -13.43 -27.28 -5.59
CA GLU A 473 -13.45 -28.74 -5.75
C GLU A 473 -13.83 -29.16 -7.18
N GLN A 474 -14.86 -28.51 -7.75
CA GLN A 474 -15.26 -28.73 -9.14
C GLN A 474 -14.13 -28.36 -10.11
N LEU A 475 -13.46 -27.23 -9.89
CA LEU A 475 -12.34 -26.79 -10.72
C LEU A 475 -11.17 -27.78 -10.66
N CYS A 476 -10.87 -28.33 -9.49
CA CYS A 476 -9.85 -29.37 -9.33
C CYS A 476 -10.19 -30.65 -10.11
N THR A 477 -11.49 -31.00 -10.14
CA THR A 477 -11.99 -32.13 -10.92
C THR A 477 -11.86 -31.89 -12.42
N GLN A 478 -12.27 -30.70 -12.89
CA GLN A 478 -12.16 -30.28 -14.30
C GLN A 478 -10.72 -30.27 -14.79
N LEU A 479 -9.76 -29.76 -14.00
CA LEU A 479 -8.34 -29.80 -14.37
C LEU A 479 -7.83 -31.23 -14.55
N THR A 480 -8.28 -32.16 -13.72
CA THR A 480 -7.85 -33.56 -13.77
C THR A 480 -8.45 -34.30 -14.97
N GLN A 481 -9.68 -33.95 -15.35
CA GLN A 481 -10.44 -34.64 -16.40
C GLN A 481 -10.21 -34.02 -17.79
N ASP A 482 -10.24 -32.69 -17.88
CA ASP A 482 -10.39 -31.96 -19.13
C ASP A 482 -9.08 -31.37 -19.65
N CYS A 483 -8.02 -31.29 -18.85
CA CYS A 483 -6.77 -30.63 -19.22
C CYS A 483 -5.56 -31.58 -19.34
N GLU A 484 -4.61 -31.21 -20.21
CA GLU A 484 -3.23 -31.69 -20.14
C GLU A 484 -2.44 -30.78 -19.19
N LEU A 485 -1.68 -31.35 -18.24
CA LEU A 485 -0.94 -30.57 -17.26
C LEU A 485 0.53 -30.43 -17.65
N GLY A 486 1.07 -29.20 -17.56
CA GLY A 486 2.47 -28.93 -17.87
C GLY A 486 3.14 -27.96 -16.90
N ILE A 487 4.46 -28.02 -16.82
CA ILE A 487 5.28 -27.05 -16.07
C ILE A 487 6.05 -26.19 -17.08
N LYS A 488 5.95 -24.86 -16.95
CA LYS A 488 6.72 -23.93 -17.78
C LYS A 488 8.22 -24.14 -17.59
N ALA A 489 8.97 -24.16 -18.69
CA ALA A 489 10.43 -24.28 -18.74
C ALA A 489 10.95 -25.65 -18.24
N CYS A 490 10.07 -26.63 -18.05
CA CYS A 490 10.44 -28.01 -17.78
C CYS A 490 10.64 -28.76 -19.11
N PRO A 491 11.75 -29.49 -19.27
CA PRO A 491 11.91 -30.44 -20.37
C PRO A 491 10.82 -31.53 -20.31
N PRO A 492 10.30 -32.02 -21.47
CA PRO A 492 9.27 -33.07 -21.50
C PRO A 492 9.66 -34.34 -20.73
N GLU A 493 10.92 -34.74 -20.78
CA GLU A 493 11.46 -35.92 -20.07
C GLU A 493 11.39 -35.82 -18.54
N ASN A 494 11.35 -34.60 -17.99
CA ASN A 494 11.37 -34.36 -16.55
C ASN A 494 9.98 -34.03 -15.97
N VAL A 495 8.94 -34.00 -16.81
CA VAL A 495 7.57 -33.71 -16.37
C VAL A 495 7.07 -34.88 -15.50
N ARG A 496 6.74 -34.56 -14.24
CA ARG A 496 6.18 -35.53 -13.28
C ARG A 496 4.77 -35.97 -13.72
N PRO A 497 4.30 -37.16 -13.29
CA PRO A 497 2.95 -37.62 -13.59
C PRO A 497 1.88 -36.60 -13.19
N ALA A 498 0.82 -36.48 -14.00
CA ALA A 498 -0.26 -35.52 -13.76
C ALA A 498 -0.89 -35.66 -12.35
N SER A 499 -0.97 -36.87 -11.81
CA SER A 499 -1.46 -37.12 -10.44
C SER A 499 -0.57 -36.47 -9.38
N GLU A 500 0.77 -36.52 -9.51
CA GLU A 500 1.70 -35.88 -8.58
C GLU A 500 1.61 -34.35 -8.67
N LEU A 501 1.49 -33.81 -9.88
CA LEU A 501 1.32 -32.37 -10.10
C LEU A 501 0.03 -31.85 -9.45
N MET A 502 -1.07 -32.57 -9.63
CA MET A 502 -2.35 -32.21 -9.01
C MET A 502 -2.32 -32.33 -7.50
N ASP A 503 -1.77 -33.40 -6.94
CA ASP A 503 -1.65 -33.60 -5.49
C ASP A 503 -0.86 -32.45 -4.83
N ARG A 504 0.33 -32.12 -5.38
CA ARG A 504 1.13 -30.98 -4.89
C ARG A 504 0.39 -29.64 -4.96
N TRP A 505 -0.31 -29.40 -6.06
CA TRP A 505 -1.03 -28.14 -6.25
C TRP A 505 -2.27 -28.05 -5.35
N GLN A 506 -3.05 -29.12 -5.24
CA GLN A 506 -4.23 -29.21 -4.37
C GLN A 506 -3.83 -29.04 -2.90
N LYS A 507 -2.80 -29.74 -2.44
CA LYS A 507 -2.24 -29.56 -1.09
C LYS A 507 -1.95 -28.09 -0.78
N GLN A 508 -1.29 -27.38 -1.70
CA GLN A 508 -0.95 -25.98 -1.51
C GLN A 508 -2.19 -25.08 -1.50
N ILE A 509 -3.14 -25.31 -2.40
CA ILE A 509 -4.33 -24.45 -2.51
C ILE A 509 -5.25 -24.62 -1.29
N TYR A 510 -5.48 -25.85 -0.83
CA TYR A 510 -6.29 -26.11 0.36
C TYR A 510 -5.60 -25.68 1.64
N THR A 511 -4.26 -25.78 1.73
CA THR A 511 -3.50 -25.18 2.83
C THR A 511 -3.73 -23.67 2.86
N SER A 512 -3.60 -22.99 1.73
CA SER A 512 -3.83 -21.53 1.61
C SER A 512 -5.27 -21.13 1.97
N VAL A 513 -6.26 -21.94 1.58
CA VAL A 513 -7.68 -21.78 1.94
C VAL A 513 -7.86 -21.89 3.45
N ARG A 514 -7.42 -22.99 4.07
CA ARG A 514 -7.55 -23.25 5.51
C ARG A 514 -6.85 -22.17 6.33
N GLU A 515 -5.65 -21.79 5.95
CA GLU A 515 -4.89 -20.72 6.58
C GLU A 515 -5.61 -19.36 6.45
N SER A 516 -6.24 -19.10 5.30
CA SER A 516 -7.00 -17.87 5.07
C SER A 516 -8.28 -17.79 5.90
N ILE A 517 -9.00 -18.91 6.05
CA ILE A 517 -10.14 -19.00 6.97
C ILE A 517 -9.65 -18.79 8.40
N SER A 518 -8.60 -19.50 8.82
CA SER A 518 -8.04 -19.40 10.17
C SER A 518 -7.56 -17.98 10.51
N ALA A 519 -6.86 -17.30 9.60
CA ALA A 519 -6.37 -15.95 9.84
C ALA A 519 -7.49 -14.91 9.97
N ALA A 520 -8.63 -15.11 9.30
CA ALA A 520 -9.75 -14.17 9.28
C ALA A 520 -10.93 -14.56 10.19
N PHE A 521 -10.87 -15.73 10.83
CA PHE A 521 -11.99 -16.24 11.61
C PHE A 521 -12.35 -15.32 12.79
N PRO A 522 -13.61 -14.89 12.96
CA PRO A 522 -13.94 -14.02 14.08
C PRO A 522 -13.71 -14.71 15.44
N PRO A 523 -12.96 -14.08 16.37
CA PRO A 523 -12.74 -14.64 17.71
C PRO A 523 -14.05 -14.93 18.46
N ARG A 524 -15.12 -14.22 18.09
CA ARG A 524 -16.50 -14.47 18.53
C ARG A 524 -17.43 -14.24 17.36
N LEU A 525 -18.17 -15.28 16.98
CA LEU A 525 -19.23 -15.20 15.97
C LEU A 525 -20.45 -14.44 16.51
N SER A 526 -21.08 -13.66 15.66
CA SER A 526 -22.42 -13.10 15.92
C SER A 526 -23.48 -14.21 16.06
N LYS A 527 -24.68 -13.87 16.52
CA LYS A 527 -25.79 -14.83 16.60
C LYS A 527 -26.12 -15.40 15.21
N ALA A 528 -26.17 -14.53 14.19
CA ALA A 528 -26.42 -14.93 12.81
C ALA A 528 -25.25 -15.76 12.24
N GLY A 529 -24.00 -15.36 12.51
CA GLY A 529 -22.82 -16.10 12.06
C GLY A 529 -22.70 -17.50 12.66
N LYS A 530 -23.09 -17.69 13.92
CA LYS A 530 -23.15 -19.04 14.53
C LYS A 530 -24.13 -19.94 13.79
N GLN A 531 -25.33 -19.42 13.51
CA GLN A 531 -26.35 -20.16 12.77
C GLN A 531 -25.85 -20.49 11.35
N ALA A 532 -25.33 -19.49 10.62
CA ALA A 532 -24.81 -19.69 9.27
C ALA A 532 -23.62 -20.68 9.23
N TRP A 533 -22.78 -20.73 10.27
CA TRP A 533 -21.71 -21.72 10.37
C TRP A 533 -22.27 -23.15 10.52
N GLN A 534 -23.25 -23.33 11.41
CA GLN A 534 -23.90 -24.62 11.64
C GLN A 534 -24.61 -25.13 10.38
N GLU A 535 -25.30 -24.23 9.67
CA GLU A 535 -26.07 -24.56 8.47
C GLU A 535 -25.19 -24.88 7.24
N HIS A 536 -24.00 -24.26 7.12
CA HIS A 536 -23.24 -24.31 5.86
C HIS A 536 -21.81 -24.84 5.95
N MET A 537 -21.20 -24.90 7.14
CA MET A 537 -19.76 -25.20 7.28
C MET A 537 -19.44 -26.31 8.29
N GLU A 538 -20.34 -26.64 9.22
CA GLU A 538 -20.07 -27.64 10.25
C GLU A 538 -19.87 -29.06 9.67
N ASP A 539 -20.60 -29.38 8.60
CA ASP A 539 -20.52 -30.63 7.85
C ASP A 539 -19.42 -30.63 6.76
N TYR A 540 -18.88 -29.45 6.39
CA TYR A 540 -17.95 -29.34 5.28
C TYR A 540 -16.63 -30.04 5.58
N ARG A 541 -16.17 -30.86 4.64
CA ARG A 541 -14.88 -31.56 4.68
C ARG A 541 -14.25 -31.50 3.28
N PRO A 542 -12.99 -31.03 3.15
CA PRO A 542 -12.30 -31.02 1.86
C PRO A 542 -12.21 -32.43 1.26
N ALA A 543 -12.31 -32.52 -0.06
CA ALA A 543 -12.16 -33.79 -0.79
C ALA A 543 -10.71 -34.32 -0.78
N ASP A 544 -9.72 -33.43 -0.71
CA ASP A 544 -8.30 -33.75 -0.60
C ASP A 544 -7.96 -34.38 0.77
N VAL A 545 -7.24 -35.50 0.76
CA VAL A 545 -6.99 -36.32 1.96
C VAL A 545 -6.14 -35.58 2.99
N GLU A 546 -5.06 -34.91 2.57
CA GLU A 546 -4.22 -34.16 3.49
C GLU A 546 -4.92 -32.91 4.03
N ALA A 547 -5.67 -32.22 3.19
CA ALA A 547 -6.50 -31.10 3.59
C ALA A 547 -7.57 -31.54 4.61
N PHE A 548 -8.19 -32.69 4.40
CA PHE A 548 -9.15 -33.29 5.33
C PHE A 548 -8.53 -33.53 6.70
N LEU A 549 -7.33 -34.14 6.77
CA LEU A 549 -6.63 -34.44 8.02
C LEU A 549 -6.29 -33.16 8.81
N ASN A 550 -5.99 -32.07 8.12
CA ASN A 550 -5.61 -30.80 8.74
C ASN A 550 -6.81 -29.86 8.98
N TRP A 551 -8.02 -30.24 8.58
CA TRP A 551 -9.22 -29.42 8.70
C TRP A 551 -9.76 -29.40 10.13
N TYR A 552 -10.14 -28.23 10.64
CA TYR A 552 -10.76 -28.13 11.96
C TYR A 552 -12.25 -28.48 11.88
N PRO A 553 -12.73 -29.50 12.62
CA PRO A 553 -14.12 -29.95 12.54
C PRO A 553 -15.10 -28.97 13.19
N ALA A 554 -14.62 -28.07 14.06
CA ALA A 554 -15.44 -27.11 14.79
C ALA A 554 -14.85 -25.69 14.73
N SER A 555 -15.72 -24.69 14.81
CA SER A 555 -15.34 -23.27 14.80
C SER A 555 -14.32 -22.89 15.89
N LYS A 556 -14.30 -23.60 17.03
CA LYS A 556 -13.32 -23.38 18.10
C LYS A 556 -11.87 -23.61 17.65
N GLY A 557 -11.62 -24.56 16.75
CA GLY A 557 -10.29 -24.80 16.20
C GLY A 557 -9.79 -23.59 15.42
N PHE A 558 -10.63 -23.09 14.50
CA PHE A 558 -10.34 -21.86 13.75
C PHE A 558 -10.16 -20.64 14.66
N GLN A 559 -10.95 -20.50 15.74
CA GLN A 559 -10.80 -19.40 16.71
C GLN A 559 -9.48 -19.46 17.49
N ALA A 560 -9.08 -20.66 17.93
CA ALA A 560 -7.80 -20.84 18.63
C ALA A 560 -6.64 -20.50 17.70
N GLN A 561 -6.69 -20.99 16.46
CA GLN A 561 -5.67 -20.72 15.45
C GLN A 561 -5.64 -19.25 15.06
N GLN A 562 -6.79 -18.58 14.95
CA GLN A 562 -6.84 -17.14 14.70
C GLN A 562 -6.17 -16.34 15.82
N ALA A 563 -6.43 -16.68 17.08
CA ALA A 563 -5.83 -16.01 18.23
C ALA A 563 -4.31 -16.21 18.29
N ARG A 564 -3.85 -17.41 17.92
CA ARG A 564 -2.42 -17.72 17.77
C ARG A 564 -1.79 -16.87 16.68
N LEU A 565 -2.31 -16.93 15.45
CA LEU A 565 -1.82 -16.13 14.31
C LEU A 565 -1.86 -14.63 14.58
N PHE A 566 -2.86 -14.14 15.31
CA PHE A 566 -2.93 -12.73 15.71
C PHE A 566 -1.74 -12.35 16.61
N SER A 567 -1.36 -13.22 17.54
CA SER A 567 -0.25 -12.99 18.47
C SER A 567 1.12 -12.86 17.79
N PHE A 568 1.28 -13.41 16.58
CA PHE A 568 2.47 -13.29 15.73
C PHE A 568 2.31 -12.24 14.61
N ASP A 569 1.25 -11.42 14.65
CA ASP A 569 0.94 -10.47 13.58
C ASP A 569 0.83 -11.13 12.19
N LEU A 570 0.22 -12.32 12.13
CA LEU A 570 -0.07 -13.10 10.91
C LEU A 570 -1.57 -13.21 10.59
N ALA A 571 -2.45 -12.85 11.54
CA ALA A 571 -3.90 -12.84 11.30
C ALA A 571 -4.33 -11.78 10.27
N HIS A 572 -5.58 -11.85 9.82
CA HIS A 572 -6.19 -10.86 8.93
C HIS A 572 -6.12 -9.45 9.52
N MET A 573 -6.49 -9.32 10.80
CA MET A 573 -6.33 -8.09 11.56
C MET A 573 -4.88 -7.98 12.08
N PRO A 574 -4.22 -6.82 11.92
CA PRO A 574 -2.84 -6.64 12.39
C PRO A 574 -2.80 -6.53 13.92
N PHE A 575 -1.75 -7.08 14.53
CA PHE A 575 -1.59 -7.16 15.99
C PHE A 575 -1.70 -5.79 16.67
N ARG A 576 -1.05 -4.77 16.08
CA ARG A 576 -1.03 -3.38 16.56
C ARG A 576 -2.41 -2.78 16.90
N PHE A 577 -3.49 -3.29 16.31
CA PHE A 577 -4.85 -2.78 16.59
C PHE A 577 -5.31 -3.06 18.03
N ILE A 578 -4.72 -4.03 18.72
CA ILE A 578 -5.05 -4.33 20.14
C ILE A 578 -4.68 -3.19 21.10
N GLY A 579 -3.72 -2.36 20.71
CA GLY A 579 -3.24 -1.22 21.50
C GLY A 579 -3.92 0.11 21.18
N LEU A 580 -4.64 0.20 20.06
CA LEU A 580 -5.33 1.43 19.66
C LEU A 580 -6.64 1.65 20.44
N PRO A 581 -7.11 2.90 20.60
CA PRO A 581 -8.43 3.17 21.16
C PRO A 581 -9.54 2.44 20.40
N LYS A 582 -10.56 1.95 21.12
CA LYS A 582 -11.60 1.08 20.54
C LYS A 582 -12.43 1.78 19.47
N GLU A 583 -12.56 3.10 19.58
CA GLU A 583 -13.28 3.97 18.66
C GLU A 583 -12.54 4.11 17.32
N MET A 584 -11.24 3.81 17.28
CA MET A 584 -10.39 3.97 16.10
C MET A 584 -10.25 2.71 15.24
N VAL A 585 -10.63 1.54 15.75
CA VAL A 585 -10.48 0.28 15.03
C VAL A 585 -11.68 -0.63 15.26
N ALA A 586 -12.11 -1.29 14.19
CA ALA A 586 -13.10 -2.34 14.29
C ALA A 586 -12.60 -3.41 15.28
N GLN A 587 -13.42 -3.69 16.29
CA GLN A 587 -13.09 -4.71 17.31
C GLN A 587 -13.31 -6.13 16.79
N ARG A 588 -13.97 -6.28 15.63
CA ARG A 588 -14.13 -7.56 14.94
C ARG A 588 -12.76 -8.09 14.54
N GLY A 589 -12.48 -9.35 14.85
CA GLY A 589 -11.18 -9.97 14.54
C GLY A 589 -10.07 -9.73 15.57
N ILE A 590 -10.29 -8.93 16.63
CA ILE A 590 -9.31 -8.73 17.71
C ILE A 590 -9.62 -9.71 18.86
N PRO A 591 -8.72 -10.67 19.16
CA PRO A 591 -8.87 -11.59 20.28
C PRO A 591 -8.82 -10.92 21.66
N ALA A 592 -9.16 -11.67 22.70
CA ALA A 592 -9.03 -11.17 24.07
C ALA A 592 -7.55 -11.05 24.46
N ARG A 593 -7.17 -9.98 25.17
CA ARG A 593 -5.77 -9.74 25.59
C ARG A 593 -5.09 -10.91 26.35
N LYS A 594 -5.87 -11.79 26.98
CA LYS A 594 -5.36 -12.97 27.69
C LYS A 594 -4.86 -14.10 26.79
N THR A 595 -5.18 -14.06 25.49
CA THR A 595 -4.76 -15.10 24.52
C THR A 595 -3.48 -14.72 23.80
N ILE A 596 -2.83 -13.62 24.18
CA ILE A 596 -1.61 -13.12 23.54
C ILE A 596 -0.42 -13.96 24.01
N THR A 597 0.33 -14.50 23.05
CA THR A 597 1.62 -15.18 23.30
C THR A 597 2.74 -14.16 23.50
N HIS A 598 3.66 -14.43 24.44
CA HIS A 598 4.79 -13.57 24.78
C HIS A 598 6.13 -14.28 24.57
N CYS A 599 7.19 -13.49 24.43
CA CYS A 599 8.55 -13.96 24.18
C CYS A 599 9.41 -13.75 25.43
N ASP A 600 9.75 -14.84 26.10
CA ASP A 600 10.57 -14.82 27.32
C ASP A 600 12.06 -14.63 27.04
N THR A 601 12.51 -15.00 25.84
CA THR A 601 13.92 -14.93 25.38
C THR A 601 14.24 -13.65 24.60
N ALA A 602 13.40 -12.60 24.72
CA ALA A 602 13.55 -11.38 23.93
C ALA A 602 14.91 -10.68 24.17
N LEU A 603 15.48 -10.77 25.38
CA LEU A 603 16.78 -10.23 25.75
C LEU A 603 17.94 -10.87 24.99
N ASP A 604 17.82 -12.15 24.65
CA ASP A 604 18.84 -12.91 23.92
C ASP A 604 18.74 -12.68 22.40
N LEU A 605 17.56 -12.27 21.91
CA LEU A 605 17.24 -12.17 20.49
C LEU A 605 17.44 -10.77 19.89
N LEU A 606 17.30 -9.72 20.71
CA LEU A 606 17.18 -8.34 20.20
C LEU A 606 18.16 -7.38 20.88
N PRO A 607 18.69 -6.37 20.16
CA PRO A 607 19.50 -5.33 20.75
C PRO A 607 18.75 -4.56 21.84
N GLU A 608 19.48 -4.12 22.88
CA GLU A 608 18.92 -3.37 24.02
C GLU A 608 18.12 -2.13 23.58
N ALA A 609 18.59 -1.42 22.55
CA ALA A 609 17.91 -0.25 22.01
C ALA A 609 16.52 -0.56 21.42
N VAL A 610 16.35 -1.74 20.82
CA VAL A 610 15.06 -2.19 20.28
C VAL A 610 14.13 -2.58 21.44
N LEU A 611 14.65 -3.35 22.40
CA LEU A 611 13.88 -3.78 23.58
C LEU A 611 13.39 -2.61 24.42
N SER A 612 14.24 -1.60 24.65
CA SER A 612 13.88 -0.37 25.36
C SER A 612 12.69 0.33 24.69
N GLY A 613 12.72 0.47 23.37
CA GLY A 613 11.59 1.01 22.60
C GLY A 613 10.33 0.14 22.70
N CYS A 614 10.45 -1.18 22.60
CA CYS A 614 9.31 -2.10 22.74
C CYS A 614 8.68 -2.04 24.14
N LEU A 615 9.48 -1.90 25.20
CA LEU A 615 8.98 -1.78 26.58
C LEU A 615 8.16 -0.50 26.78
N HIS A 616 8.65 0.65 26.30
CA HIS A 616 7.86 1.89 26.30
C HIS A 616 6.54 1.73 25.56
N LEU A 617 6.55 1.04 24.42
CA LEU A 617 5.33 0.81 23.66
C LEU A 617 4.35 -0.12 24.38
N VAL A 618 4.83 -1.18 25.04
CA VAL A 618 4.03 -2.07 25.91
C VAL A 618 3.30 -1.27 27.00
N ASP A 619 4.00 -0.32 27.62
CA ASP A 619 3.42 0.57 28.64
C ASP A 619 2.33 1.46 28.04
N TRP A 620 2.58 2.06 26.86
CA TRP A 620 1.61 2.93 26.18
C TRP A 620 0.30 2.19 25.86
N ILE A 621 0.38 0.91 25.47
CA ILE A 621 -0.79 0.08 25.12
C ILE A 621 -1.36 -0.71 26.31
N ARG A 622 -0.72 -0.59 27.48
CA ARG A 622 -1.09 -1.25 28.75
C ARG A 622 -1.13 -2.77 28.64
N LEU A 623 -0.10 -3.35 28.04
CA LEU A 623 0.18 -4.79 28.14
C LEU A 623 1.14 -5.04 29.30
N LYS A 624 1.19 -6.29 29.78
CA LYS A 624 2.04 -6.70 30.92
C LYS A 624 3.24 -7.54 30.51
N VAL A 625 3.30 -7.93 29.24
CA VAL A 625 4.27 -8.87 28.67
C VAL A 625 4.71 -8.35 27.31
N LEU A 626 5.88 -8.78 26.84
CA LEU A 626 6.40 -8.49 25.50
C LEU A 626 5.85 -9.51 24.50
N PRO A 627 4.92 -9.13 23.60
CA PRO A 627 4.29 -10.07 22.69
C PRO A 627 5.11 -10.23 21.39
N TYR A 628 5.08 -11.42 20.81
CA TYR A 628 5.77 -11.70 19.54
C TYR A 628 5.36 -10.72 18.43
N GLY A 629 4.06 -10.45 18.28
CA GLY A 629 3.52 -9.53 17.28
C GLY A 629 3.90 -8.06 17.46
N LEU A 630 4.61 -7.70 18.53
CA LEU A 630 5.27 -6.41 18.68
C LEU A 630 6.76 -6.47 18.33
N LEU A 631 7.45 -7.54 18.72
CA LEU A 631 8.88 -7.74 18.52
C LEU A 631 9.22 -8.04 17.05
N PHE A 632 8.42 -8.87 16.40
CA PHE A 632 8.60 -9.33 15.02
C PHE A 632 7.43 -8.92 14.12
N ALA A 633 6.96 -7.68 14.29
CA ALA A 633 5.77 -7.19 13.60
C ALA A 633 5.96 -7.13 12.06
N THR A 634 5.06 -7.78 11.32
CA THR A 634 4.99 -7.67 9.85
C THR A 634 4.28 -6.38 9.42
N ARG A 635 3.38 -5.86 10.26
CA ARG A 635 2.56 -4.67 10.08
C ARG A 635 2.65 -3.78 11.34
N PRO A 636 3.83 -3.22 11.62
CA PRO A 636 4.09 -2.41 12.82
C PRO A 636 3.26 -1.12 12.86
N TYR A 637 3.20 -0.48 14.03
CA TYR A 637 2.58 0.84 14.19
C TYR A 637 3.14 1.85 13.18
N ASN A 638 2.25 2.67 12.63
CA ASN A 638 2.68 3.81 11.83
C ASN A 638 2.87 5.05 12.70
N LEU A 639 3.60 6.04 12.18
CA LEU A 639 3.96 7.23 12.95
C LEU A 639 2.73 8.01 13.47
N PRO A 640 1.65 8.23 12.69
CA PRO A 640 0.40 8.81 13.20
C PRO A 640 -0.17 8.10 14.43
N GLU A 641 -0.15 6.77 14.44
CA GLU A 641 -0.64 5.98 15.57
C GLU A 641 0.24 6.14 16.81
N LEU A 642 1.56 6.22 16.65
CA LEU A 642 2.48 6.44 17.76
C LEU A 642 2.24 7.82 18.42
N PHE A 643 1.95 8.86 17.63
CA PHE A 643 1.55 10.18 18.16
C PHE A 643 0.22 10.13 18.94
N ILE A 644 -0.67 9.21 18.60
CA ILE A 644 -1.94 9.03 19.32
C ILE A 644 -1.73 8.29 20.65
N LEU A 645 -0.84 7.30 20.66
CA LEU A 645 -0.55 6.46 21.82
C LEU A 645 0.27 7.19 22.88
N ASN A 646 1.25 8.00 22.46
CA ASN A 646 2.08 8.77 23.37
C ASN A 646 1.41 10.09 23.76
N LYS A 647 0.92 10.18 25.01
CA LYS A 647 0.31 11.41 25.53
C LYS A 647 1.29 12.59 25.63
N ALA A 648 2.58 12.32 25.78
CA ALA A 648 3.63 13.31 25.89
C ALA A 648 4.42 13.47 24.57
N ALA A 649 3.85 13.08 23.43
CA ALA A 649 4.56 13.00 22.15
C ALA A 649 5.19 14.33 21.69
N TYR A 650 4.66 15.45 22.16
CA TYR A 650 5.11 16.80 21.81
C TYR A 650 5.91 17.47 22.92
N GLU A 651 6.03 16.83 24.08
CA GLU A 651 6.75 17.37 25.23
C GLU A 651 8.22 16.94 25.19
N ALA A 652 9.11 17.77 25.74
CA ALA A 652 10.53 17.43 25.85
C ALA A 652 10.74 16.13 26.66
N SER A 653 9.90 15.89 27.68
CA SER A 653 9.89 14.68 28.52
C SER A 653 9.60 13.39 27.73
N GLY A 654 8.74 13.46 26.70
CA GLY A 654 8.32 12.31 25.90
C GLY A 654 9.21 12.02 24.69
N ARG A 655 10.15 12.92 24.36
CA ARG A 655 10.97 12.84 23.13
C ARG A 655 11.85 11.61 23.08
N GLN A 656 12.57 11.30 24.17
CA GLN A 656 13.48 10.16 24.22
C GLN A 656 12.72 8.83 24.07
N ALA A 657 11.59 8.68 24.77
CA ALA A 657 10.73 7.51 24.63
C ALA A 657 10.17 7.38 23.20
N MET A 658 9.74 8.49 22.59
CA MET A 658 9.28 8.51 21.20
C MET A 658 10.38 8.08 20.22
N GLN A 659 11.61 8.58 20.39
CA GLN A 659 12.75 8.18 19.56
C GLN A 659 13.07 6.69 19.69
N ALA A 660 13.07 6.16 20.91
CA ALA A 660 13.30 4.73 21.17
C ALA A 660 12.21 3.86 20.52
N VAL A 661 10.93 4.23 20.68
CA VAL A 661 9.81 3.49 20.08
C VAL A 661 9.85 3.54 18.55
N VAL A 662 10.12 4.72 17.95
CA VAL A 662 10.22 4.84 16.49
C VAL A 662 11.40 4.03 15.96
N LEU A 663 12.54 4.01 16.66
CA LEU A 663 13.68 3.17 16.28
C LEU A 663 13.31 1.69 16.31
N ALA A 664 12.74 1.21 17.41
CA ALA A 664 12.37 -0.20 17.57
C ALA A 664 11.35 -0.67 16.52
N VAL A 665 10.35 0.16 16.21
CA VAL A 665 9.22 -0.23 15.37
C VAL A 665 9.45 0.06 13.88
N ARG A 666 10.31 1.02 13.54
CA ARG A 666 10.49 1.50 12.16
C ARG A 666 11.91 1.37 11.64
N GLY A 667 12.91 1.19 12.50
CA GLY A 667 14.32 1.17 12.12
C GLY A 667 14.90 2.55 11.78
N PHE A 668 14.25 3.63 12.22
CA PHE A 668 14.68 5.01 11.98
C PHE A 668 14.71 5.82 13.26
N LYS A 669 15.66 6.75 13.36
CA LYS A 669 15.70 7.71 14.47
C LYS A 669 14.84 8.92 14.13
N LEU A 670 13.96 9.31 15.05
CA LEU A 670 13.21 10.55 14.95
C LEU A 670 14.15 11.74 15.25
N GLY A 671 14.38 12.59 14.26
CA GLY A 671 15.39 13.64 14.30
C GLY A 671 14.97 14.91 15.03
N ASP A 672 15.76 15.97 14.86
CA ASP A 672 15.55 17.24 15.56
C ASP A 672 14.33 18.03 15.05
N ALA A 673 13.98 17.84 13.78
CA ALA A 673 12.79 18.39 13.13
C ALA A 673 11.47 17.70 13.54
N ALA A 674 11.48 16.90 14.61
CA ALA A 674 10.29 16.28 15.15
C ALA A 674 9.34 17.33 15.75
N PRO A 675 8.01 17.15 15.63
CA PRO A 675 7.04 18.05 16.23
C PRO A 675 7.23 18.17 17.75
N SER A 676 7.31 19.39 18.26
CA SER A 676 7.52 19.64 19.70
C SER A 676 6.97 20.99 20.14
N VAL A 677 6.56 21.09 21.39
CA VAL A 677 6.12 22.35 22.01
C VAL A 677 7.35 23.15 22.42
N ASP A 678 7.39 24.42 22.01
CA ASP A 678 8.46 25.33 22.40
C ASP A 678 8.25 25.96 23.80
N LYS A 679 9.24 26.74 24.25
CA LYS A 679 9.20 27.45 25.54
C LYS A 679 8.06 28.46 25.69
N HIS A 680 7.42 28.85 24.59
CA HIS A 680 6.28 29.78 24.56
C HIS A 680 4.93 29.04 24.49
N GLY A 681 4.94 27.70 24.52
CA GLY A 681 3.72 26.89 24.44
C GLY A 681 3.19 26.73 23.02
N VAL A 682 3.97 27.03 21.98
CA VAL A 682 3.58 26.84 20.57
C VAL A 682 4.06 25.49 20.09
N LEU A 683 3.18 24.71 19.47
CA LEU A 683 3.53 23.43 18.86
C LEU A 683 4.21 23.67 17.49
N GLN A 684 5.51 23.44 17.44
CA GLN A 684 6.35 23.55 16.24
C GLN A 684 6.25 22.26 15.41
N ILE A 685 5.93 22.39 14.12
CA ILE A 685 5.72 21.28 13.18
C ILE A 685 6.47 21.61 11.88
N PRO A 686 7.79 21.33 11.81
CA PRO A 686 8.59 21.59 10.63
C PRO A 686 8.22 20.63 9.50
N ASP A 687 7.93 21.16 8.30
CA ASP A 687 7.57 20.36 7.11
C ASP A 687 8.39 20.74 5.86
N GLY A 688 9.48 21.48 6.05
CA GLY A 688 10.39 21.88 4.97
C GLY A 688 9.80 22.86 3.95
N LYS A 689 8.55 23.28 4.10
CA LYS A 689 7.85 24.13 3.12
C LYS A 689 7.80 25.59 3.59
N SER A 690 8.50 26.45 2.85
CA SER A 690 8.25 27.88 2.93
C SER A 690 7.17 28.29 1.94
N LEU A 691 6.09 28.90 2.43
CA LEU A 691 4.91 29.20 1.63
C LEU A 691 4.43 30.62 1.87
N ARG A 692 4.60 31.46 0.86
CA ARG A 692 3.95 32.78 0.79
C ARG A 692 2.43 32.66 0.82
N ARG A 693 1.90 31.76 -0.01
CA ARG A 693 0.47 31.52 -0.18
C ARG A 693 0.09 30.09 0.16
N CYS A 694 -1.10 29.91 0.71
CA CYS A 694 -1.59 28.63 1.16
C CYS A 694 -3.03 28.42 0.70
N GLY A 695 -3.28 27.34 -0.03
CA GLY A 695 -4.62 26.93 -0.40
C GLY A 695 -5.32 26.14 0.70
N VAL A 696 -6.58 26.48 0.98
CA VAL A 696 -7.43 25.84 1.97
C VAL A 696 -8.74 25.43 1.31
N ALA A 697 -8.97 24.12 1.20
CA ALA A 697 -10.23 23.54 0.77
C ALA A 697 -11.21 23.50 1.95
N VAL A 698 -12.28 24.28 1.84
CA VAL A 698 -13.40 24.28 2.78
C VAL A 698 -14.52 23.43 2.21
N SER A 699 -15.02 22.48 2.98
CA SER A 699 -16.06 21.57 2.53
C SER A 699 -17.47 22.09 2.79
N SER A 700 -18.37 21.71 1.89
CA SER A 700 -19.82 21.66 2.09
C SER A 700 -20.18 20.19 2.27
N TRP A 701 -20.01 19.70 3.51
CA TRP A 701 -20.27 18.31 3.88
C TRP A 701 -21.49 18.21 4.79
N LYS A 702 -22.42 17.30 4.49
CA LYS A 702 -23.60 17.03 5.35
C LYS A 702 -23.42 15.77 6.17
N THR A 703 -23.51 15.92 7.49
CA THR A 703 -23.79 14.85 8.45
C THR A 703 -25.27 14.90 8.82
N GLN A 704 -25.98 13.78 8.65
CA GLN A 704 -27.43 13.73 8.96
C GLN A 704 -27.64 13.77 10.48
N ILE A 705 -28.76 14.35 10.92
CA ILE A 705 -29.09 14.39 12.34
C ILE A 705 -29.34 12.99 12.91
N GLU A 706 -29.82 12.07 12.08
CA GLU A 706 -30.01 10.66 12.43
C GLU A 706 -28.67 9.94 12.62
N SER A 707 -27.66 10.26 11.80
CA SER A 707 -26.28 9.76 11.98
C SER A 707 -25.67 10.29 13.28
N TRP A 708 -25.88 11.57 13.59
CA TRP A 708 -25.48 12.15 14.87
C TRP A 708 -26.18 11.47 16.05
N THR A 709 -27.50 11.26 15.94
CA THR A 709 -28.29 10.57 16.97
C THR A 709 -27.77 9.15 17.19
N ALA A 710 -27.49 8.42 16.11
CA ALA A 710 -26.92 7.09 16.18
C ALA A 710 -25.55 7.10 16.88
N SER A 711 -24.69 8.07 16.59
CA SER A 711 -23.38 8.22 17.24
C SER A 711 -23.49 8.49 18.75
N VAL A 712 -24.42 9.37 19.16
CA VAL A 712 -24.74 9.65 20.57
C VAL A 712 -25.26 8.40 21.28
N MET A 713 -26.15 7.65 20.64
CA MET A 713 -26.81 6.45 21.18
C MET A 713 -25.98 5.16 21.03
N ARG A 714 -24.79 5.22 20.40
CA ARG A 714 -23.96 4.06 20.01
C ARG A 714 -24.71 3.03 19.15
N MET A 715 -25.54 3.52 18.24
CA MET A 715 -26.27 2.72 17.25
C MET A 715 -25.53 2.74 15.89
N PRO A 716 -25.77 1.75 15.01
CA PRO A 716 -25.27 1.79 13.65
C PRO A 716 -25.73 3.06 12.90
N ASP A 717 -24.84 3.63 12.08
CA ASP A 717 -25.17 4.80 11.26
C ASP A 717 -26.28 4.43 10.25
N PRO A 718 -27.43 5.13 10.26
CA PRO A 718 -28.52 4.87 9.31
C PRO A 718 -28.23 5.35 7.89
N ASP A 719 -27.25 6.25 7.68
CA ASP A 719 -26.86 6.72 6.34
C ASP A 719 -25.84 5.76 5.69
N ALA A 720 -26.37 4.73 5.02
CA ALA A 720 -25.55 3.74 4.30
C ALA A 720 -24.69 4.36 3.18
N GLU A 721 -25.07 5.52 2.64
CA GLU A 721 -24.34 6.20 1.56
C GLU A 721 -23.25 7.16 2.08
N ARG A 722 -23.22 7.46 3.38
CA ARG A 722 -22.30 8.46 3.97
C ARG A 722 -20.84 8.21 3.59
N TYR A 723 -20.37 6.98 3.73
CA TYR A 723 -18.99 6.61 3.37
C TYR A 723 -18.71 6.79 1.88
N GLY A 724 -19.65 6.39 1.01
CA GLY A 724 -19.55 6.56 -0.43
C GLY A 724 -19.59 8.03 -0.88
N ARG A 725 -20.42 8.87 -0.24
CA ARG A 725 -20.45 10.34 -0.44
C ARG A 725 -19.13 10.97 -0.06
N LEU A 726 -18.58 10.60 1.10
CA LEU A 726 -17.29 11.09 1.58
C LEU A 726 -16.15 10.71 0.62
N CYS A 727 -16.09 9.46 0.16
CA CYS A 727 -15.08 9.03 -0.80
C CYS A 727 -15.12 9.87 -2.09
N ARG A 728 -16.33 10.16 -2.62
CA ARG A 728 -16.50 11.04 -3.80
C ARG A 728 -16.03 12.47 -3.55
N LEU A 729 -16.34 13.03 -2.37
CA LEU A 729 -15.88 14.36 -1.97
C LEU A 729 -14.35 14.41 -1.97
N LEU A 730 -13.72 13.42 -1.33
CA LEU A 730 -12.26 13.32 -1.20
C LEU A 730 -11.58 13.11 -2.54
N ASP A 731 -12.16 12.32 -3.45
CA ASP A 731 -11.65 12.15 -4.81
C ASP A 731 -11.58 13.49 -5.56
N GLY A 732 -12.58 14.35 -5.40
CA GLY A 732 -12.58 15.70 -5.97
C GLY A 732 -11.41 16.54 -5.47
N VAL A 733 -11.07 16.44 -4.18
CA VAL A 733 -9.92 17.15 -3.60
C VAL A 733 -8.59 16.53 -4.04
N ILE A 734 -8.50 15.20 -4.10
CA ILE A 734 -7.31 14.45 -4.52
C ILE A 734 -6.98 14.68 -5.99
N ALA A 735 -7.98 14.91 -6.84
CA ALA A 735 -7.81 15.20 -8.25
C ALA A 735 -7.19 16.58 -8.52
N GLN A 736 -7.31 17.54 -7.59
CA GLN A 736 -6.82 18.91 -7.75
C GLN A 736 -5.88 19.34 -6.59
N PRO A 737 -4.75 18.65 -6.37
CA PRO A 737 -3.94 18.84 -5.15
C PRO A 737 -3.13 20.14 -5.15
N GLN A 738 -2.75 20.67 -6.32
CA GLN A 738 -1.91 21.88 -6.42
C GLN A 738 -2.57 23.14 -5.84
N HIS A 739 -3.88 23.10 -5.61
CA HIS A 739 -4.62 24.21 -5.03
C HIS A 739 -4.90 24.05 -3.54
N SER A 740 -4.67 22.90 -2.90
CA SER A 740 -5.07 22.70 -1.50
C SER A 740 -3.95 22.12 -0.65
N ARG A 741 -3.51 22.87 0.37
CA ARG A 741 -2.62 22.36 1.44
C ARG A 741 -3.42 21.80 2.61
N TYR A 742 -4.62 22.31 2.85
CA TYR A 742 -5.50 21.88 3.93
C TYR A 742 -6.89 21.55 3.42
N LEU A 743 -7.43 20.41 3.83
CA LEU A 743 -8.86 20.12 3.76
C LEU A 743 -9.47 20.31 5.14
N VAL A 744 -10.54 21.10 5.21
CA VAL A 744 -11.30 21.35 6.44
C VAL A 744 -12.69 20.74 6.32
N LEU A 745 -13.06 19.89 7.28
CA LEU A 745 -14.39 19.33 7.44
C LEU A 745 -15.07 19.87 8.71
N PRO A 746 -16.42 19.90 8.76
CA PRO A 746 -17.19 20.40 9.89
C PRO A 746 -16.96 19.67 11.22
N GLU A 747 -17.53 20.23 12.30
CA GLU A 747 -17.63 19.57 13.61
C GLU A 747 -18.39 18.23 13.48
N LEU A 748 -17.96 17.19 14.20
CA LEU A 748 -18.53 15.83 14.18
C LEU A 748 -18.67 15.18 12.78
N ALA A 749 -17.90 15.64 11.79
CA ALA A 749 -18.04 15.19 10.40
C ALA A 749 -17.65 13.72 10.17
N LEU A 750 -16.63 13.21 10.89
CA LEU A 750 -16.04 11.89 10.65
C LEU A 750 -16.07 10.97 11.88
N PRO A 751 -16.40 9.68 11.70
CA PRO A 751 -16.05 8.63 12.64
C PRO A 751 -14.53 8.49 12.83
N ALA A 752 -14.09 8.22 14.07
CA ALA A 752 -12.67 8.16 14.42
C ALA A 752 -11.89 7.06 13.66
N HIS A 753 -12.51 5.92 13.39
CA HIS A 753 -11.85 4.80 12.69
C HIS A 753 -11.59 5.04 11.20
N TRP A 754 -12.27 6.03 10.58
CA TRP A 754 -11.98 6.41 9.20
C TRP A 754 -10.77 7.32 9.06
N PHE A 755 -10.44 8.07 10.12
CA PHE A 755 -9.55 9.23 10.06
C PHE A 755 -8.14 8.89 9.54
N ILE A 756 -7.45 7.92 10.14
CA ILE A 756 -6.02 7.67 9.83
C ILE A 756 -5.81 7.29 8.36
N ARG A 757 -6.71 6.47 7.78
CA ARG A 757 -6.58 6.10 6.38
C ARG A 757 -6.84 7.27 5.45
N ILE A 758 -7.90 8.06 5.71
CA ILE A 758 -8.22 9.25 4.92
C ILE A 758 -7.03 10.22 4.97
N ALA A 759 -6.52 10.49 6.17
CA ALA A 759 -5.38 11.38 6.37
C ALA A 759 -4.13 10.90 5.61
N ARG A 760 -3.82 9.59 5.63
CA ARG A 760 -2.69 9.04 4.85
C ARG A 760 -2.91 9.13 3.34
N LYS A 761 -4.15 8.96 2.87
CA LYS A 761 -4.46 9.10 1.44
C LYS A 761 -4.29 10.54 0.96
N LEU A 762 -4.75 11.51 1.75
CA LEU A 762 -4.56 12.94 1.51
C LEU A 762 -3.09 13.36 1.59
N GLN A 763 -2.33 12.83 2.56
CA GLN A 763 -0.90 13.10 2.70
C GLN A 763 -0.08 12.65 1.49
N GLY A 764 -0.47 11.56 0.82
CA GLY A 764 0.13 11.14 -0.46
C GLY A 764 0.00 12.18 -1.59
N ARG A 765 -0.84 13.21 -1.41
CA ARG A 765 -1.00 14.37 -2.28
C ARG A 765 -0.51 15.68 -1.64
N GLY A 766 0.10 15.62 -0.45
CA GLY A 766 0.55 16.78 0.29
C GLY A 766 -0.56 17.58 0.98
N ILE A 767 -1.77 17.01 1.10
CA ILE A 767 -2.92 17.64 1.73
C ILE A 767 -2.99 17.23 3.21
N SER A 768 -3.03 18.22 4.09
CA SER A 768 -3.30 18.04 5.52
C SER A 768 -4.80 18.05 5.79
N LEU A 769 -5.26 17.33 6.82
CA LEU A 769 -6.69 17.21 7.16
C LEU A 769 -6.98 17.84 8.52
N ILE A 770 -7.96 18.72 8.60
CA ILE A 770 -8.53 19.26 9.85
C ILE A 770 -10.02 18.91 9.85
N THR A 771 -10.51 18.20 10.86
CA THR A 771 -11.89 17.72 10.88
C THR A 771 -12.39 17.54 12.30
N GLY A 772 -13.68 17.79 12.51
CA GLY A 772 -14.38 17.28 13.69
C GLY A 772 -14.50 15.76 13.63
N ILE A 773 -14.31 15.12 14.77
CA ILE A 773 -14.53 13.70 14.98
C ILE A 773 -15.79 13.51 15.82
N GLU A 774 -16.60 12.52 15.45
CA GLU A 774 -17.76 12.09 16.24
C GLU A 774 -17.41 11.86 17.72
N TYR A 775 -18.43 11.93 18.58
CA TYR A 775 -18.23 11.87 20.02
C TYR A 775 -17.43 10.64 20.45
N LEU A 776 -16.29 10.90 21.11
CA LEU A 776 -15.49 9.84 21.73
C LEU A 776 -16.05 9.56 23.10
N HIS A 777 -16.75 8.45 23.19
CA HIS A 777 -17.35 7.95 24.41
C HIS A 777 -16.31 7.61 25.48
N ALA A 778 -16.60 7.97 26.73
CA ALA A 778 -15.78 7.69 27.89
C ALA A 778 -16.61 6.99 28.99
N SER A 779 -15.95 6.60 30.08
CA SER A 779 -16.63 6.02 31.23
C SER A 779 -17.50 7.05 31.95
N LYS A 780 -18.44 6.58 32.78
CA LYS A 780 -19.33 7.41 33.60
C LYS A 780 -20.24 8.35 32.80
N ALA A 781 -20.81 7.86 31.70
CA ALA A 781 -21.74 8.60 30.84
C ALA A 781 -21.15 9.93 30.31
N ARG A 782 -19.90 9.90 29.87
CA ARG A 782 -19.20 11.08 29.34
C ARG A 782 -18.88 10.93 27.86
N VAL A 783 -18.83 12.06 27.17
CA VAL A 783 -18.36 12.17 25.78
C VAL A 783 -17.36 13.29 25.62
N ARG A 784 -16.52 13.17 24.60
CA ARG A 784 -15.59 14.21 24.15
C ARG A 784 -15.94 14.60 22.72
N ASN A 785 -16.02 15.90 22.48
CA ASN A 785 -16.10 16.47 21.14
C ASN A 785 -14.69 16.98 20.78
N GLN A 786 -14.13 16.48 19.67
CA GLN A 786 -12.74 16.74 19.31
C GLN A 786 -12.59 17.18 17.86
N VAL A 787 -11.63 18.06 17.61
CA VAL A 787 -11.07 18.30 16.28
C VAL A 787 -9.71 17.63 16.20
N TRP A 788 -9.50 16.88 15.12
CA TRP A 788 -8.23 16.22 14.84
C TRP A 788 -7.59 16.88 13.61
N ALA A 789 -6.29 17.15 13.71
CA ALA A 789 -5.47 17.70 12.65
C ALA A 789 -4.36 16.71 12.30
N ALA A 790 -4.40 16.20 11.07
CA ALA A 790 -3.33 15.39 10.50
C ALA A 790 -2.44 16.29 9.66
N LEU A 791 -1.23 16.56 10.16
CA LEU A 791 -0.32 17.57 9.62
C LEU A 791 0.98 16.93 9.13
N SER A 792 1.49 17.43 8.00
CA SER A 792 2.75 16.93 7.45
C SER A 792 3.94 17.42 8.28
N HIS A 793 5.02 16.64 8.35
CA HIS A 793 6.26 17.07 8.99
C HIS A 793 7.46 16.28 8.46
N ASP A 794 8.66 16.82 8.62
CA ASP A 794 9.92 16.23 8.12
C ASP A 794 10.81 15.66 9.23
N GLY A 795 10.20 15.27 10.35
CA GLY A 795 10.92 14.77 11.53
C GLY A 795 11.75 13.49 11.30
N LEU A 796 11.50 12.75 10.22
CA LEU A 796 12.28 11.58 9.80
C LEU A 796 13.28 11.87 8.68
N GLY A 797 13.41 13.13 8.25
CA GLY A 797 14.17 13.54 7.06
C GLY A 797 13.40 13.33 5.74
N PHE A 798 12.12 12.94 5.81
CA PHE A 798 11.22 12.84 4.68
C PHE A 798 9.77 13.13 5.11
N PRO A 799 8.88 13.56 4.19
CA PRO A 799 7.50 13.90 4.51
C PRO A 799 6.75 12.77 5.20
N SER A 800 6.35 13.04 6.43
CA SER A 800 5.65 12.14 7.34
C SER A 800 4.41 12.83 7.92
N LEU A 801 3.61 12.12 8.71
CA LEU A 801 2.33 12.63 9.23
C LEU A 801 2.28 12.51 10.76
N MET A 802 1.88 13.60 11.41
CA MET A 802 1.60 13.67 12.85
C MET A 802 0.10 13.96 13.09
N ILE A 803 -0.41 13.60 14.27
CA ILE A 803 -1.82 13.80 14.62
C ILE A 803 -1.95 14.67 15.88
N TYR A 804 -2.41 15.89 15.71
CA TYR A 804 -2.82 16.75 16.81
C TYR A 804 -4.31 16.57 17.12
N ARG A 805 -4.69 16.53 18.39
CA ARG A 805 -6.07 16.38 18.86
C ARG A 805 -6.38 17.50 19.85
N GLN A 806 -7.52 18.15 19.68
CA GLN A 806 -7.98 19.19 20.59
C GLN A 806 -9.41 18.89 21.05
N ASP A 807 -9.60 18.88 22.37
CA ASP A 807 -10.93 18.78 22.99
C ASP A 807 -11.65 20.13 22.97
N LYS A 808 -12.96 20.08 22.71
CA LYS A 808 -13.89 21.15 23.01
C LYS A 808 -13.99 21.30 24.52
N GLN A 809 -13.83 22.54 25.01
CA GLN A 809 -13.71 22.80 26.44
C GLN A 809 -15.07 22.86 27.14
N ARG A 810 -16.11 23.32 26.44
CA ARG A 810 -17.47 23.45 26.96
C ARG A 810 -18.50 23.13 25.87
N PRO A 811 -19.58 22.41 26.20
CA PRO A 811 -20.65 22.19 25.23
C PRO A 811 -21.35 23.50 24.87
N ALA A 812 -21.96 23.55 23.69
CA ALA A 812 -23.03 24.52 23.43
C ALA A 812 -24.26 24.18 24.28
N LEU A 813 -25.10 25.17 24.62
CA LEU A 813 -26.26 24.93 25.48
C LEU A 813 -27.21 23.86 24.91
N HIS A 814 -27.50 23.93 23.60
CA HIS A 814 -28.33 22.94 22.93
C HIS A 814 -27.66 21.55 22.88
N GLU A 815 -26.34 21.51 22.66
CA GLU A 815 -25.55 20.28 22.67
C GLU A 815 -25.62 19.58 24.04
N GLU A 816 -25.46 20.33 25.13
CA GLU A 816 -25.58 19.83 26.50
C GLU A 816 -26.97 19.24 26.78
N GLN A 817 -28.03 19.99 26.44
CA GLN A 817 -29.42 19.57 26.65
C GLN A 817 -29.74 18.28 25.89
N GLU A 818 -29.33 18.19 24.63
CA GLU A 818 -29.65 17.04 23.79
C GLU A 818 -28.84 15.79 24.15
N LEU A 819 -27.56 15.94 24.51
CA LEU A 819 -26.75 14.83 25.04
C LEU A 819 -27.36 14.25 26.32
N GLN A 820 -27.83 15.13 27.22
CA GLN A 820 -28.51 14.72 28.44
C GLN A 820 -29.87 14.06 28.14
N ARG A 821 -30.65 14.63 27.22
CA ARG A 821 -32.00 14.15 26.85
C ARG A 821 -31.97 12.77 26.19
N LEU A 822 -31.05 12.55 25.26
CA LEU A 822 -31.00 11.33 24.45
C LEU A 822 -30.38 10.15 25.21
N ALA A 823 -29.27 10.38 25.91
CA ALA A 823 -28.45 9.31 26.48
C ALA A 823 -27.92 9.60 27.88
N GLY A 824 -28.33 10.71 28.52
CA GLY A 824 -27.83 11.10 29.84
C GLY A 824 -26.32 11.39 29.84
N LEU A 825 -25.79 11.94 28.75
CA LEU A 825 -24.36 12.13 28.54
C LEU A 825 -23.90 13.53 28.92
N GLU A 826 -22.74 13.62 29.56
CA GLU A 826 -22.04 14.86 29.89
C GLU A 826 -20.83 15.07 28.95
N LEU A 827 -20.73 16.24 28.29
CA LEU A 827 -19.54 16.61 27.52
C LEU A 827 -18.44 17.08 28.47
N ARG A 828 -17.26 16.44 28.41
CA ARG A 828 -16.11 16.83 29.23
C ARG A 828 -14.78 16.58 28.52
N PRO A 829 -13.88 17.58 28.44
CA PRO A 829 -12.57 17.42 27.82
C PRO A 829 -11.67 16.44 28.61
N ASP A 830 -10.80 15.70 27.90
CA ASP A 830 -9.70 14.93 28.53
C ASP A 830 -8.52 15.86 28.81
N GLN A 831 -8.21 16.76 27.87
CA GLN A 831 -7.17 17.77 27.99
C GLN A 831 -7.79 19.17 28.06
N ALA A 832 -7.71 19.77 29.25
CA ALA A 832 -8.22 21.12 29.50
C ALA A 832 -7.19 22.19 29.12
N TRP A 833 -7.65 23.29 28.52
CA TRP A 833 -6.85 24.48 28.23
C TRP A 833 -7.66 25.75 28.55
N LYS A 834 -6.94 26.81 28.96
CA LYS A 834 -7.54 28.13 29.25
C LYS A 834 -7.36 29.12 28.10
N ILE A 835 -6.23 29.01 27.41
CA ILE A 835 -5.87 29.80 26.25
C ILE A 835 -5.85 28.84 25.06
N PRO A 836 -6.46 29.21 23.91
CA PRO A 836 -6.44 28.35 22.74
C PRO A 836 -5.00 27.98 22.34
N PRO A 837 -4.68 26.69 22.16
CA PRO A 837 -3.36 26.26 21.72
C PRO A 837 -3.00 26.83 20.35
N ILE A 838 -1.72 27.12 20.15
CA ILE A 838 -1.17 27.66 18.89
C ILE A 838 -0.28 26.62 18.23
N LEU A 839 -0.48 26.43 16.93
CA LEU A 839 0.28 25.51 16.09
C LEU A 839 1.08 26.29 15.04
N GLN A 840 2.34 25.94 14.85
CA GLN A 840 3.22 26.43 13.79
C GLN A 840 3.52 25.28 12.83
N HIS A 841 2.87 25.23 11.66
CA HIS A 841 3.06 24.20 10.65
C HIS A 841 3.75 24.76 9.40
N GLY A 842 5.04 24.43 9.26
CA GLY A 842 5.93 25.14 8.35
C GLY A 842 5.86 26.64 8.62
N ASP A 843 5.52 27.44 7.61
CA ASP A 843 5.34 28.88 7.76
C ASP A 843 3.98 29.33 8.29
N LEU A 844 2.94 28.48 8.30
CA LEU A 844 1.60 28.88 8.74
C LEU A 844 1.45 28.74 10.27
N ARG A 845 1.11 29.83 10.95
CA ARG A 845 0.74 29.79 12.38
C ARG A 845 -0.77 29.91 12.54
N PHE A 846 -1.40 28.94 13.20
CA PHE A 846 -2.84 28.93 13.37
C PHE A 846 -3.29 28.39 14.73
N ALA A 847 -4.56 28.62 15.04
CA ALA A 847 -5.25 28.02 16.18
C ALA A 847 -6.55 27.34 15.70
N LEU A 848 -7.11 26.50 16.57
CA LEU A 848 -8.39 25.83 16.37
C LEU A 848 -9.38 26.28 17.44
N LEU A 849 -10.62 26.57 17.06
CA LEU A 849 -11.77 26.68 17.96
C LEU A 849 -12.91 25.81 17.43
N ILE A 850 -13.71 25.25 18.32
CA ILE A 850 -14.79 24.34 17.94
C ILE A 850 -16.14 25.02 18.16
N CYS A 851 -16.79 25.41 17.07
CA CYS A 851 -18.16 25.93 17.06
C CYS A 851 -18.40 27.06 18.09
N SER A 852 -19.19 26.79 19.13
CA SER A 852 -19.55 27.74 20.20
C SER A 852 -18.35 28.39 20.90
N GLU A 853 -17.15 27.79 20.85
CA GLU A 853 -15.94 28.40 21.41
C GLU A 853 -15.55 29.72 20.74
N LEU A 854 -15.96 29.96 19.48
CA LEU A 854 -15.74 31.23 18.78
C LEU A 854 -16.46 32.38 19.48
N THR A 855 -17.57 32.13 20.17
CA THR A 855 -18.34 33.16 20.88
C THR A 855 -17.55 33.79 22.05
N ASN A 856 -16.59 33.06 22.61
CA ASN A 856 -15.81 33.51 23.76
C ASN A 856 -14.78 34.57 23.35
N ILE A 857 -15.03 35.83 23.73
CA ILE A 857 -14.15 36.95 23.42
C ILE A 857 -12.74 36.78 23.99
N SER A 858 -12.58 36.14 25.15
CA SER A 858 -11.26 35.89 25.75
C SER A 858 -10.42 34.96 24.90
N HIS A 859 -11.03 33.99 24.21
CA HIS A 859 -10.32 33.12 23.26
C HIS A 859 -9.81 33.93 22.07
N ARG A 860 -10.65 34.79 21.47
CA ARG A 860 -10.26 35.64 20.33
C ARG A 860 -9.17 36.65 20.74
N ALA A 861 -9.34 37.31 21.89
CA ALA A 861 -8.39 38.26 22.42
C ALA A 861 -7.00 37.64 22.65
N ALA A 862 -6.95 36.40 23.17
CA ALA A 862 -5.69 35.72 23.43
C ALA A 862 -4.88 35.39 22.15
N LEU A 863 -5.55 35.36 20.99
CA LEU A 863 -4.96 35.07 19.68
C LEU A 863 -4.55 36.32 18.88
N ARG A 864 -4.96 37.52 19.31
CA ARG A 864 -4.65 38.80 18.62
C ARG A 864 -3.14 38.94 18.40
N GLY A 865 -2.75 39.12 17.14
CA GLY A 865 -1.33 39.29 16.76
C GLY A 865 -0.49 38.02 16.87
N LYS A 866 -1.05 36.88 17.27
CA LYS A 866 -0.31 35.62 17.48
C LYS A 866 -0.53 34.56 16.42
N VAL A 867 -1.53 34.69 15.55
CA VAL A 867 -1.85 33.70 14.52
C VAL A 867 -2.10 34.36 13.17
N ASP A 868 -1.80 33.65 12.08
CA ASP A 868 -2.13 34.06 10.71
C ASP A 868 -3.55 33.63 10.32
N ALA A 869 -3.97 32.47 10.84
CA ALA A 869 -5.29 31.92 10.58
C ALA A 869 -5.93 31.32 11.84
N LEU A 870 -7.26 31.33 11.89
CA LEU A 870 -8.08 30.62 12.87
C LEU A 870 -9.00 29.66 12.12
N PHE A 871 -8.92 28.36 12.40
CA PHE A 871 -9.85 27.37 11.86
C PHE A 871 -10.97 27.11 12.86
N VAL A 872 -12.21 27.14 12.36
CA VAL A 872 -13.42 26.93 13.15
C VAL A 872 -14.30 25.90 12.46
N PRO A 873 -14.15 24.60 12.77
CA PRO A 873 -15.12 23.57 12.40
C PRO A 873 -16.40 23.72 13.23
N GLU A 874 -17.55 23.66 12.59
CA GLU A 874 -18.83 24.00 13.21
C GLU A 874 -19.94 23.04 12.78
N TRP A 875 -20.89 22.82 13.68
CA TRP A 875 -22.21 22.31 13.36
C TRP A 875 -23.23 23.23 14.03
N ASN A 876 -23.51 24.36 13.37
CA ASN A 876 -24.29 25.44 13.97
C ASN A 876 -25.42 25.94 13.05
N PRO A 877 -26.68 25.94 13.54
CA PRO A 877 -27.80 26.52 12.80
C PRO A 877 -27.85 28.06 12.84
N ASP A 878 -27.26 28.70 13.86
CA ASP A 878 -27.29 30.17 14.03
C ASP A 878 -26.23 30.87 13.16
N THR A 879 -26.49 30.91 11.85
CA THR A 879 -25.56 31.49 10.87
C THR A 879 -25.48 33.02 10.95
N GLU A 880 -26.52 33.71 11.44
CA GLU A 880 -26.53 35.17 11.51
C GLU A 880 -25.61 35.70 12.61
N THR A 881 -25.69 35.14 13.82
CA THR A 881 -24.79 35.52 14.91
C THR A 881 -23.35 35.17 14.55
N PHE A 882 -23.12 33.99 13.96
CA PHE A 882 -21.78 33.56 13.56
C PHE A 882 -21.22 34.41 12.42
N ASN A 883 -22.06 34.93 11.51
CA ASN A 883 -21.62 35.92 10.52
C ASN A 883 -20.99 37.13 11.19
N ALA A 884 -21.65 37.72 12.19
CA ALA A 884 -21.11 38.86 12.93
C ALA A 884 -19.83 38.50 13.70
N LEU A 885 -19.78 37.31 14.31
CA LEU A 885 -18.61 36.82 15.04
C LEU A 885 -17.39 36.62 14.14
N VAL A 886 -17.57 36.07 12.93
CA VAL A 886 -16.48 35.87 11.98
C VAL A 886 -15.96 37.20 11.43
N GLU A 887 -16.87 38.15 11.15
CA GLU A 887 -16.50 39.49 10.73
C GLU A 887 -15.69 40.23 11.81
N SER A 888 -16.13 40.17 13.07
CA SER A 888 -15.40 40.73 14.22
C SER A 888 -14.08 40.00 14.45
N ALA A 889 -14.06 38.67 14.44
CA ALA A 889 -12.85 37.88 14.65
C ALA A 889 -11.75 38.19 13.63
N ALA A 890 -12.11 38.37 12.36
CA ALA A 890 -11.15 38.72 11.32
C ALA A 890 -10.43 40.05 11.62
N LEU A 891 -11.12 41.01 12.23
CA LEU A 891 -10.57 42.33 12.58
C LEU A 891 -9.88 42.34 13.95
N ASP A 892 -10.50 41.75 14.97
CA ASP A 892 -10.03 41.78 16.36
C ASP A 892 -8.76 40.95 16.57
N ILE A 893 -8.67 39.82 15.87
CA ILE A 893 -7.47 38.99 15.84
C ILE A 893 -6.49 39.55 14.80
N HIS A 894 -7.04 40.19 13.76
CA HIS A 894 -6.37 40.61 12.54
C HIS A 894 -5.73 39.41 11.81
N ALA A 895 -6.56 38.43 11.43
CA ALA A 895 -6.14 37.14 10.86
C ALA A 895 -7.16 36.59 9.86
N TYR A 896 -6.78 35.59 9.07
CA TYR A 896 -7.71 34.83 8.23
C TYR A 896 -8.60 33.94 9.10
N ILE A 897 -9.92 34.00 8.93
CA ILE A 897 -10.88 33.15 9.67
C ILE A 897 -11.45 32.12 8.69
N VAL A 898 -11.15 30.85 8.94
CA VAL A 898 -11.60 29.71 8.14
C VAL A 898 -12.73 29.02 8.89
N GLN A 899 -13.97 29.35 8.53
CA GLN A 899 -15.18 28.76 9.09
C GLN A 899 -15.64 27.59 8.21
N CYS A 900 -15.87 26.41 8.79
CA CYS A 900 -16.36 25.24 8.08
C CYS A 900 -17.56 24.64 8.81
N ASN A 901 -18.77 24.97 8.37
CA ASN A 901 -20.02 24.55 8.99
C ASN A 901 -20.65 23.37 8.22
N ASP A 902 -21.54 22.62 8.88
CA ASP A 902 -22.30 21.54 8.23
C ASP A 902 -23.14 22.09 7.06
N ARG A 903 -23.14 21.38 5.92
CA ARG A 903 -23.83 21.77 4.69
C ARG A 903 -25.32 22.03 4.87
N GLN A 904 -25.97 21.37 5.83
CA GLN A 904 -27.40 21.59 6.10
C GLN A 904 -27.71 23.06 6.38
N TYR A 905 -26.85 23.74 7.12
CA TYR A 905 -26.98 25.16 7.45
C TYR A 905 -26.14 26.04 6.54
N GLY A 906 -25.00 25.51 6.06
CA GLY A 906 -24.07 26.20 5.16
C GLY A 906 -23.31 27.33 5.86
N ASP A 907 -22.92 28.33 5.07
CA ASP A 907 -22.17 29.52 5.53
C ASP A 907 -20.69 29.26 5.87
N SER A 908 -20.11 28.17 5.36
CA SER A 908 -18.67 27.93 5.39
C SER A 908 -17.93 28.99 4.56
N ARG A 909 -16.86 29.58 5.09
CA ARG A 909 -16.18 30.71 4.44
C ARG A 909 -14.72 30.87 4.85
N ILE A 910 -13.97 31.60 4.03
CA ILE A 910 -12.66 32.15 4.40
C ILE A 910 -12.78 33.67 4.40
N ARG A 911 -12.70 34.27 5.59
CA ARG A 911 -12.74 35.71 5.81
C ARG A 911 -11.34 36.26 6.05
N ALA A 912 -11.04 37.42 5.49
CA ALA A 912 -9.76 38.11 5.63
C ALA A 912 -9.98 39.58 6.07
N PRO A 913 -9.01 40.20 6.78
CA PRO A 913 -9.11 41.59 7.22
C PRO A 913 -8.82 42.60 6.10
N PHE A 914 -9.31 42.36 4.88
CA PHE A 914 -9.06 43.27 3.75
C PHE A 914 -9.81 44.61 3.89
N LYS A 915 -9.20 45.68 3.37
CA LYS A 915 -9.81 47.00 3.34
C LYS A 915 -11.05 47.03 2.44
N GLU A 916 -10.89 46.55 1.22
CA GLU A 916 -11.94 46.50 0.20
C GLU A 916 -12.97 45.41 0.51
N SER A 917 -14.25 45.75 0.57
CA SER A 917 -15.32 44.85 1.02
C SER A 917 -15.43 43.56 0.21
N TRP A 918 -15.26 43.65 -1.12
CA TRP A 918 -15.37 42.53 -2.04
C TRP A 918 -14.22 41.52 -1.93
N GLN A 919 -13.10 41.89 -1.30
CA GLN A 919 -11.96 40.99 -1.08
C GLN A 919 -12.06 40.24 0.25
N ARG A 920 -12.89 40.72 1.19
CA ARG A 920 -12.88 40.22 2.56
C ARG A 920 -13.38 38.78 2.67
N ASP A 921 -14.36 38.37 1.88
CA ASP A 921 -14.74 36.96 1.75
C ASP A 921 -13.99 36.37 0.55
N LEU A 922 -12.90 35.66 0.82
CA LEU A 922 -12.13 34.96 -0.23
C LEU A 922 -12.97 33.84 -0.86
N LEU A 923 -13.80 33.19 -0.05
CA LEU A 923 -14.88 32.33 -0.48
C LEU A 923 -15.98 32.36 0.57
N ARG A 924 -17.22 32.15 0.13
CA ARG A 924 -18.38 31.91 0.99
C ARG A 924 -19.28 30.88 0.32
N VAL A 925 -19.53 29.80 1.03
CA VAL A 925 -20.21 28.60 0.55
C VAL A 925 -21.54 28.51 1.27
N LYS A 926 -22.62 28.57 0.50
CA LYS A 926 -23.97 28.33 1.01
C LYS A 926 -24.33 26.85 0.87
N GLY A 927 -25.44 26.43 1.46
CA GLY A 927 -25.94 25.07 1.36
C GLY A 927 -26.19 24.62 -0.09
N GLY A 928 -26.65 23.38 -0.25
CA GLY A 928 -26.91 22.75 -1.55
C GLY A 928 -27.32 21.30 -1.37
N ILE A 929 -27.54 20.55 -2.46
CA ILE A 929 -27.93 19.12 -2.42
C ILE A 929 -26.70 18.19 -2.41
N THR A 930 -25.67 18.54 -3.18
CA THR A 930 -24.45 17.74 -3.32
C THR A 930 -23.40 18.17 -2.31
N ASP A 931 -22.57 17.22 -1.88
CA ASP A 931 -21.37 17.53 -1.11
C ASP A 931 -20.24 17.96 -2.08
N TYR A 932 -19.52 19.03 -1.75
CA TYR A 932 -18.43 19.58 -2.57
C TYR A 932 -17.41 20.33 -1.72
N CYS A 933 -16.26 20.68 -2.30
CA CYS A 933 -15.25 21.53 -1.66
C CYS A 933 -14.99 22.76 -2.52
N VAL A 934 -14.71 23.89 -1.88
CA VAL A 934 -14.23 25.11 -2.54
C VAL A 934 -12.89 25.47 -1.94
N VAL A 935 -11.95 25.86 -2.79
CA VAL A 935 -10.59 26.21 -2.38
C VAL A 935 -10.44 27.73 -2.36
N GLY A 936 -9.89 28.27 -1.26
CA GLY A 936 -9.45 29.66 -1.19
C GLY A 936 -7.98 29.76 -0.83
N GLU A 937 -7.32 30.79 -1.34
CA GLU A 937 -5.89 31.03 -1.13
C GLU A 937 -5.67 32.17 -0.13
N ILE A 938 -4.89 31.91 0.93
CA ILE A 938 -4.48 32.92 1.91
C ILE A 938 -3.02 33.34 1.68
N ASP A 939 -2.69 34.63 1.77
CA ASP A 939 -1.33 35.17 1.61
C ASP A 939 -0.78 35.56 3.00
N VAL A 940 -0.13 34.58 3.64
CA VAL A 940 0.39 34.70 5.02
C VAL A 940 1.51 35.73 5.09
N GLN A 941 2.36 35.79 4.06
CA GLN A 941 3.47 36.71 4.01
C GLN A 941 2.99 38.16 3.91
N ALA A 942 2.02 38.43 3.01
CA ALA A 942 1.45 39.76 2.85
C ALA A 942 0.79 40.25 4.15
N LEU A 943 0.06 39.36 4.84
CA LEU A 943 -0.56 39.68 6.13
C LEU A 943 0.51 40.06 7.18
N ARG A 944 1.57 39.26 7.32
CA ARG A 944 2.66 39.51 8.28
C ARG A 944 3.45 40.77 7.95
N GLN A 945 3.75 41.04 6.68
CA GLN A 945 4.43 42.27 6.24
C GLN A 945 3.62 43.51 6.60
N PHE A 946 2.30 43.48 6.36
CA PHE A 946 1.40 44.57 6.74
C PHE A 946 1.41 44.78 8.26
N GLN A 947 1.30 43.70 9.04
CA GLN A 947 1.29 43.74 10.51
C GLN A 947 2.62 44.13 11.16
N SER A 948 3.74 43.99 10.43
CA SER A 948 5.08 44.32 10.93
C SER A 948 5.45 45.79 10.77
N SER A 949 4.61 46.57 10.07
CA SER A 949 4.84 48.00 9.87
C SER A 949 4.55 48.77 11.16
N TYR A 950 5.39 49.76 11.48
CA TYR A 950 5.16 50.63 12.66
C TYR A 950 3.79 51.32 12.60
N ARG A 951 3.40 51.80 11.42
CA ARG A 951 2.06 52.31 11.12
C ARG A 951 1.41 51.41 10.07
N SER A 952 0.14 51.04 10.26
CA SER A 952 -0.58 50.25 9.26
C SER A 952 -0.60 50.95 7.90
N PRO A 953 -0.13 50.30 6.83
CA PRO A 953 -0.21 50.85 5.48
C PRO A 953 -1.65 51.13 5.04
N ALA A 954 -1.81 51.92 3.97
CA ALA A 954 -3.14 52.28 3.46
C ALA A 954 -3.92 51.09 2.86
N LYS A 955 -3.23 50.09 2.32
CA LYS A 955 -3.74 48.88 1.63
C LYS A 955 -2.73 47.72 1.82
N PRO A 956 -3.10 46.44 1.58
CA PRO A 956 -4.43 45.97 1.19
C PRO A 956 -5.37 45.65 2.38
N PHE A 957 -4.83 45.54 3.59
CA PHE A 957 -5.62 45.19 4.78
C PHE A 957 -6.19 46.43 5.49
N LYS A 958 -7.17 46.21 6.37
CA LYS A 958 -7.62 47.22 7.34
C LYS A 958 -6.49 47.53 8.33
N PRO A 959 -6.49 48.72 8.95
CA PRO A 959 -5.57 49.00 10.05
C PRO A 959 -5.67 47.93 11.14
N VAL A 960 -4.54 47.60 11.77
CA VAL A 960 -4.52 46.69 12.92
C VAL A 960 -5.35 47.29 14.06
N PRO A 961 -6.02 46.46 14.88
CA PRO A 961 -6.86 46.96 15.98
C PRO A 961 -6.02 47.63 17.07
N ASP A 962 -6.67 48.42 17.92
CA ASP A 962 -6.03 49.04 19.07
C ASP A 962 -5.40 47.98 20.01
N GLY A 963 -4.21 48.28 20.52
CA GLY A 963 -3.40 47.35 21.31
C GLY A 963 -2.92 46.10 20.56
N PHE A 964 -2.87 46.12 19.22
CA PHE A 964 -2.31 45.02 18.45
C PHE A 964 -0.78 44.98 18.58
N GLU A 965 -0.28 43.82 19.02
CA GLU A 965 1.15 43.52 19.02
C GLU A 965 1.39 42.23 18.25
N ILE A 966 2.14 42.33 17.15
CA ILE A 966 2.56 41.14 16.41
C ILE A 966 3.60 40.36 17.20
N ASP A 967 3.35 39.06 17.36
CA ASP A 967 4.28 38.14 17.99
C ASP A 967 5.64 38.15 17.27
N TYR A 968 6.73 38.13 18.02
CA TYR A 968 8.09 38.24 17.48
C TYR A 968 8.38 37.20 16.39
N GLY A 969 7.93 35.96 16.57
CA GLY A 969 8.15 34.87 15.61
C GLY A 969 7.35 35.02 14.30
N ARG A 970 6.48 36.02 14.19
CA ARG A 970 5.70 36.33 12.97
C ARG A 970 6.19 37.59 12.25
N LYS A 971 7.10 38.37 12.84
CA LYS A 971 7.58 39.62 12.25
C LYS A 971 8.35 39.35 10.95
N LEU A 972 8.06 40.15 9.93
CA LEU A 972 8.77 40.18 8.65
C LEU A 972 9.21 41.60 8.33
N LEU A 973 10.21 41.75 7.43
CA LEU A 973 10.55 43.06 6.90
C LEU A 973 9.34 43.64 6.14
N PRO A 974 8.85 44.84 6.49
CA PRO A 974 7.79 45.50 5.75
C PRO A 974 8.17 45.68 4.29
N SER A 975 7.23 45.43 3.36
CA SER A 975 7.39 45.88 1.99
C SER A 975 7.38 47.40 1.98
N GLY A 976 8.48 48.04 1.59
CA GLY A 976 8.58 49.50 1.49
C GLY A 976 7.41 50.07 0.68
N GLU A 977 6.87 51.21 1.13
CA GLU A 977 5.81 51.92 0.40
C GLU A 977 6.36 52.28 -0.99
N LYS A 978 5.90 51.60 -2.04
CA LYS A 978 5.94 52.19 -3.37
C LYS A 978 4.82 53.22 -3.38
N GLU A 979 5.21 54.48 -3.26
CA GLU A 979 4.32 55.66 -3.34
C GLU A 979 3.34 55.59 -4.51
#